data_AF-A0A4T0C7L3-F1
#
_entry.id   AF-A0A4T0C7L3-F1
#
_cell.length_a   1.000
_cell.length_b   1.000
_cell.length_c   1.000
_cell.angle_alpha   90.00
_cell.angle_beta   90.00
_cell.angle_gamma   90.00
#
_symmetry.space_group_name_H-M   'P 1'
#
loop_
_entity.id
_entity.type
_entity.pdbx_description
1 polymer ?
#
loop_
_entity_poly.entity_id
_entity_poly.type
_entity_poly.pdbx_seq_one_letter_code
_entity_poly.pdbx_strand_id
1 'polypeptide(L)'
;MPENNRAFEAHAQRTKRVASQVRSFYDRKQPFRIFHGSTSSTRSQEQDRNKMISTSDFTEILKIDPEKGVAIVEPNVSMEKLVDATLPYGLVAPVIMEFKNITVGGGFSGTSGESSSFRHGVFDNIVNSIEIVLGDGDIVHASRTENSDLFHGAAGSFGTLGVVTKIEVQLVEAGNFMELEYRAISGGPEAVKTIEAYTADNNIQYLDGIMFSKTSGLIIAGRMASNPPLSRKISKYLSRSDPWFYVRAQEILNKEIPGSNGKSYTEYVPIKDYLFRFDRGAFWGGYYAFKYHFAPFNNLTRYLLDDLIHTKTMYTALHKSGLATEFIVQDIGFPYSTTPDFIDYLDDNFNLYPLWLCPLKLNSPYPLTPKGKHYQKDNQRVINIGVWGPGPRDRDDFIAANRAIEAKTKELDGLKCLYAHAYYTAADFKHDFDLMFQNCFKFNPSDNIVHQMGKDFQTEFEREWTKKDSWIKRHTPQSQRASPVSDVSDGDDSDDAHDEDDEHDSNEATISLLREQLAAMQNMVASISGNKRASPKASGSKKKSKSGSGVMSKPSKKSGGVSNTSRPTIKSTSKPKKQRLVTYDEKQEISSATENMSAEQVERLTSIITENVAKYKDMAGDDVELEIDDLPNEVQHKLLRYVRSIFPKAEPVEMDANAIDDDYEPEKPSARSGGAAKKKHKPMKKHEQEDRIRQLKEQMAAMGDKADALDGGGAAPSAARRTDSSDDDDSESSEEE
;
A
#
# COMPACT_ATOMS: atom_id res chain seq x y z
N MET A 1 28.41 1.29 -23.73
CA MET A 1 28.55 2.58 -24.45
C MET A 1 27.44 2.81 -25.48
N PRO A 2 27.16 1.94 -26.48
CA PRO A 2 26.07 2.19 -27.43
C PRO A 2 24.66 2.19 -26.78
N GLU A 3 24.43 1.33 -25.79
CA GLU A 3 23.13 1.16 -25.15
C GLU A 3 22.67 2.38 -24.36
N ASN A 4 23.56 3.03 -23.59
CA ASN A 4 23.22 4.27 -22.88
C ASN A 4 22.73 5.35 -23.83
N ASN A 5 23.32 5.47 -25.04
CA ASN A 5 22.89 6.48 -26.01
C ASN A 5 21.44 6.23 -26.47
N ARG A 6 21.07 4.98 -26.74
CA ARG A 6 19.67 4.60 -27.03
C ARG A 6 18.72 4.88 -25.86
N ALA A 7 19.14 4.64 -24.62
CA ALA A 7 18.31 4.93 -23.45
C ALA A 7 18.03 6.45 -23.33
N PHE A 8 19.05 7.29 -23.51
CA PHE A 8 18.87 8.76 -23.53
C PHE A 8 18.06 9.26 -24.74
N GLU A 9 18.23 8.65 -25.93
CA GLU A 9 17.41 8.96 -27.11
C GLU A 9 15.92 8.63 -26.89
N ALA A 10 15.62 7.43 -26.37
CA ALA A 10 14.25 7.00 -26.06
C ALA A 10 13.60 7.89 -24.99
N HIS A 11 14.35 8.19 -23.92
CA HIS A 11 13.97 9.14 -22.89
C HIS A 11 13.63 10.52 -23.47
N ALA A 12 14.48 11.07 -24.35
CA ALA A 12 14.25 12.38 -24.97
C ALA A 12 12.97 12.40 -25.83
N GLN A 13 12.58 11.29 -26.47
CA GLN A 13 11.30 11.20 -27.18
C GLN A 13 10.11 11.15 -26.21
N ARG A 14 10.22 10.41 -25.09
CA ARG A 14 9.20 10.42 -24.03
C ARG A 14 9.01 11.81 -23.44
N THR A 15 10.08 12.51 -23.09
CA THR A 15 10.03 13.90 -22.60
C THR A 15 9.36 14.83 -23.62
N LYS A 16 9.73 14.77 -24.90
CA LYS A 16 9.10 15.58 -25.97
C LYS A 16 7.60 15.32 -26.12
N ARG A 17 7.16 14.07 -26.00
CA ARG A 17 5.74 13.70 -26.02
C ARG A 17 4.99 14.33 -24.85
N VAL A 18 5.52 14.24 -23.63
CA VAL A 18 4.96 14.88 -22.43
C VAL A 18 4.92 16.40 -22.57
N ALA A 19 6.03 17.03 -23.00
CA ALA A 19 6.10 18.46 -23.28
C ALA A 19 5.02 18.94 -24.28
N SER A 20 4.84 18.20 -25.37
CA SER A 20 3.81 18.50 -26.39
C SER A 20 2.39 18.36 -25.84
N GLN A 21 2.16 17.39 -24.94
CA GLN A 21 0.87 17.22 -24.26
C GLN A 21 0.60 18.35 -23.27
N VAL A 22 1.57 18.71 -22.42
CA VAL A 22 1.45 19.85 -21.49
C VAL A 22 1.16 21.14 -22.27
N ARG A 23 1.90 21.38 -23.36
CA ARG A 23 1.68 22.54 -24.24
C ARG A 23 0.25 22.61 -24.78
N SER A 24 -0.30 21.47 -25.22
CA SER A 24 -1.69 21.39 -25.68
C SER A 24 -2.70 21.73 -24.59
N PHE A 25 -2.46 21.36 -23.33
CA PHE A 25 -3.31 21.77 -22.20
C PHE A 25 -3.17 23.26 -21.89
N TYR A 26 -1.95 23.80 -21.92
CA TYR A 26 -1.65 25.21 -21.73
C TYR A 26 -2.36 26.11 -22.75
N ASP A 27 -2.22 25.81 -24.04
CA ASP A 27 -2.82 26.60 -25.12
C ASP A 27 -4.36 26.57 -25.07
N ARG A 28 -4.94 25.47 -24.57
CA ARG A 28 -6.39 25.33 -24.30
C ARG A 28 -6.84 25.95 -22.96
N LYS A 29 -5.91 26.39 -22.10
CA LYS A 29 -6.14 26.83 -20.71
C LYS A 29 -6.92 25.80 -19.87
N GLN A 30 -6.62 24.51 -20.09
CA GLN A 30 -7.27 23.40 -19.39
C GLN A 30 -6.34 22.79 -18.34
N PRO A 31 -6.81 22.53 -17.11
CA PRO A 31 -6.01 21.86 -16.09
C PRO A 31 -5.82 20.38 -16.46
N PHE A 32 -4.66 19.82 -16.10
CA PHE A 32 -4.38 18.39 -16.24
C PHE A 32 -3.94 17.78 -14.89
N ARG A 33 -3.85 16.44 -14.88
CA ARG A 33 -3.30 15.64 -13.79
C ARG A 33 -2.18 14.73 -14.32
N ILE A 34 -1.21 14.39 -13.47
CA ILE A 34 -0.13 13.46 -13.82
C ILE A 34 -0.58 12.04 -13.45
N PHE A 35 -0.55 11.12 -14.41
CA PHE A 35 -0.76 9.70 -14.17
C PHE A 35 0.58 8.96 -14.20
N HIS A 36 1.00 8.42 -13.06
CA HIS A 36 2.29 7.76 -12.89
C HIS A 36 2.18 6.22 -12.74
N GLY A 37 1.00 5.63 -12.88
CA GLY A 37 0.76 4.18 -12.89
C GLY A 37 0.86 3.45 -11.53
N SER A 38 1.72 3.87 -10.62
CA SER A 38 1.91 3.25 -9.30
C SER A 38 1.84 4.27 -8.16
N THR A 39 0.87 4.12 -7.24
CA THR A 39 0.68 5.02 -6.09
C THR A 39 0.89 4.30 -4.74
N SER A 40 1.38 5.07 -3.76
CA SER A 40 1.36 4.73 -2.33
C SER A 40 0.73 5.86 -1.50
N SER A 41 0.01 6.79 -2.15
CA SER A 41 -0.89 7.72 -1.48
C SER A 41 -2.17 6.99 -1.08
N THR A 42 -2.77 7.30 0.07
CA THR A 42 -4.10 6.77 0.42
C THR A 42 -5.25 7.57 -0.20
N ARG A 43 -4.94 8.71 -0.84
CA ARG A 43 -5.92 9.61 -1.45
C ARG A 43 -6.58 8.97 -2.67
N SER A 44 -7.90 9.08 -2.79
CA SER A 44 -8.59 8.77 -4.03
C SER A 44 -8.20 9.75 -5.14
N GLN A 45 -8.21 9.27 -6.39
CA GLN A 45 -8.01 10.09 -7.58
C GLN A 45 -9.07 9.73 -8.60
N GLU A 46 -9.74 10.75 -9.14
CA GLU A 46 -10.61 10.64 -10.30
C GLU A 46 -9.74 10.47 -11.56
N GLN A 47 -10.02 9.46 -12.37
CA GLN A 47 -9.20 9.10 -13.54
C GLN A 47 -9.94 9.42 -14.84
N ASP A 48 -9.81 10.67 -15.29
CA ASP A 48 -10.23 11.10 -16.63
C ASP A 48 -9.02 11.09 -17.59
N ARG A 49 -8.98 10.11 -18.50
CA ARG A 49 -7.91 9.97 -19.51
C ARG A 49 -7.73 11.24 -20.36
N ASN A 50 -8.80 12.02 -20.59
CA ASN A 50 -8.77 13.24 -21.39
C ASN A 50 -8.19 14.46 -20.64
N LYS A 51 -8.07 14.37 -19.31
CA LYS A 51 -7.47 15.40 -18.43
C LYS A 51 -6.17 14.92 -17.77
N MET A 52 -5.55 13.87 -18.31
CA MET A 52 -4.35 13.25 -17.75
C MET A 52 -3.17 13.24 -18.72
N ILE A 53 -1.97 13.34 -18.17
CA ILE A 53 -0.69 13.13 -18.85
C ILE A 53 -0.01 11.93 -18.20
N SER A 54 0.27 10.89 -18.99
CA SER A 54 0.94 9.69 -18.47
C SER A 54 2.45 9.84 -18.46
N THR A 55 3.05 9.53 -17.31
CA THR A 55 4.49 9.26 -17.15
C THR A 55 4.76 7.78 -16.89
N SER A 56 3.76 6.89 -16.96
CA SER A 56 3.90 5.50 -16.52
C SER A 56 4.95 4.68 -17.30
N ASP A 57 5.38 5.14 -18.48
CA ASP A 57 6.42 4.51 -19.31
C ASP A 57 7.86 5.02 -19.00
N PHE A 58 8.01 6.03 -18.16
CA PHE A 58 9.30 6.59 -17.70
C PHE A 58 9.93 5.71 -16.60
N THR A 59 10.31 4.48 -16.95
CA THR A 59 10.76 3.47 -15.97
C THR A 59 12.24 3.12 -16.07
N GLU A 60 13.04 3.81 -16.89
CA GLU A 60 14.43 3.41 -17.15
C GLU A 60 15.52 4.04 -16.29
N ILE A 61 16.57 3.24 -16.07
CA ILE A 61 17.84 3.69 -15.51
C ILE A 61 18.74 4.07 -16.67
N LEU A 62 18.92 5.37 -16.87
CA LEU A 62 19.59 5.93 -18.04
C LEU A 62 21.12 5.82 -17.93
N LYS A 63 21.65 5.95 -16.70
CA LYS A 63 23.07 5.78 -16.40
C LYS A 63 23.28 5.45 -14.91
N ILE A 64 24.25 4.58 -14.63
CA ILE A 64 24.92 4.52 -13.31
C ILE A 64 26.38 4.94 -13.55
N ASP A 65 26.90 5.80 -12.69
CA ASP A 65 28.28 6.32 -12.73
C ASP A 65 28.93 6.05 -11.36
N PRO A 66 29.58 4.88 -11.18
CA PRO A 66 30.14 4.49 -9.89
C PRO A 66 31.30 5.38 -9.43
N GLU A 67 32.08 5.93 -10.36
CA GLU A 67 33.21 6.83 -10.05
C GLU A 67 32.72 8.17 -9.48
N LYS A 68 31.58 8.68 -9.98
CA LYS A 68 30.94 9.88 -9.44
C LYS A 68 29.99 9.62 -8.28
N GLY A 69 29.63 8.37 -8.01
CA GLY A 69 28.60 8.01 -7.05
C GLY A 69 27.23 8.60 -7.41
N VAL A 70 26.78 8.44 -8.66
CA VAL A 70 25.42 8.90 -9.08
C VAL A 70 24.69 7.90 -9.98
N ALA A 71 23.36 7.93 -9.92
CA ALA A 71 22.46 7.29 -10.88
C ALA A 71 21.56 8.34 -11.55
N ILE A 72 21.48 8.31 -12.88
CA ILE A 72 20.54 9.12 -13.67
C ILE A 72 19.39 8.21 -14.08
N VAL A 73 18.18 8.57 -13.65
CA VAL A 73 17.00 7.70 -13.71
C VAL A 73 15.75 8.46 -14.15
N GLU A 74 14.81 7.74 -14.72
CA GLU A 74 13.46 8.23 -14.99
C GLU A 74 12.55 8.14 -13.74
N PRO A 75 11.53 9.01 -13.60
CA PRO A 75 10.73 9.17 -12.38
C PRO A 75 10.01 7.92 -11.90
N ASN A 76 9.62 6.98 -12.78
CA ASN A 76 8.92 5.75 -12.40
C ASN A 76 9.84 4.52 -12.29
N VAL A 77 11.16 4.72 -12.21
CA VAL A 77 12.06 3.73 -11.60
C VAL A 77 11.62 3.53 -10.15
N SER A 78 11.35 2.27 -9.77
CA SER A 78 11.00 1.91 -8.38
C SER A 78 12.23 1.82 -7.49
N MET A 79 12.04 1.95 -6.16
CA MET A 79 13.11 1.75 -5.18
C MET A 79 13.77 0.37 -5.34
N GLU A 80 13.00 -0.69 -5.63
CA GLU A 80 13.57 -2.02 -5.90
C GLU A 80 14.42 -2.03 -7.19
N LYS A 81 13.96 -1.43 -8.30
CA LYS A 81 14.74 -1.36 -9.55
C LYS A 81 16.04 -0.54 -9.36
N LEU A 82 15.99 0.54 -8.57
CA LEU A 82 17.16 1.35 -8.23
C LEU A 82 18.18 0.56 -7.39
N VAL A 83 17.73 -0.12 -6.33
CA VAL A 83 18.59 -0.96 -5.47
C VAL A 83 19.20 -2.12 -6.25
N ASP A 84 18.41 -2.84 -7.04
CA ASP A 84 18.91 -4.02 -7.78
C ASP A 84 19.92 -3.65 -8.88
N ALA A 85 19.84 -2.44 -9.43
CA ALA A 85 20.80 -1.96 -10.42
C ALA A 85 22.07 -1.34 -9.79
N THR A 86 22.00 -0.83 -8.56
CA THR A 86 23.14 -0.14 -7.89
C THR A 86 23.97 -1.05 -7.01
N LEU A 87 23.35 -2.01 -6.30
CA LEU A 87 24.07 -2.98 -5.45
C LEU A 87 25.18 -3.78 -6.16
N PRO A 88 25.06 -4.18 -7.45
CA PRO A 88 26.16 -4.85 -8.18
C PRO A 88 27.45 -4.02 -8.29
N TYR A 89 27.36 -2.69 -8.14
CA TYR A 89 28.51 -1.79 -8.12
C TYR A 89 29.03 -1.54 -6.69
N GLY A 90 28.49 -2.21 -5.68
CA GLY A 90 28.78 -1.93 -4.26
C GLY A 90 28.20 -0.60 -3.77
N LEU A 91 27.13 -0.11 -4.41
CA LEU A 91 26.54 1.20 -4.17
C LEU A 91 25.04 1.11 -3.85
N VAL A 92 24.53 2.11 -3.13
CA VAL A 92 23.10 2.30 -2.87
C VAL A 92 22.81 3.81 -2.77
N ALA A 93 21.59 4.25 -3.07
CA ALA A 93 21.20 5.63 -2.74
C ALA A 93 21.16 5.79 -1.19
N PRO A 94 21.58 6.92 -0.60
CA PRO A 94 21.65 7.03 0.86
C PRO A 94 20.29 6.84 1.54
N VAL A 95 19.22 7.34 0.90
CA VAL A 95 17.82 7.25 1.33
C VAL A 95 17.09 6.30 0.37
N ILE A 96 16.52 5.21 0.88
CA ILE A 96 15.70 4.25 0.13
C ILE A 96 14.41 3.98 0.90
N MET A 97 13.27 4.45 0.37
CA MET A 97 11.99 4.25 1.04
C MET A 97 11.59 2.78 1.10
N GLU A 98 10.91 2.40 2.19
CA GLU A 98 10.89 1.03 2.70
C GLU A 98 9.92 0.09 1.97
N PHE A 99 9.18 0.62 0.98
CA PHE A 99 8.28 -0.13 0.10
C PHE A 99 8.87 -0.19 -1.31
N LYS A 100 8.95 -1.40 -1.86
CA LYS A 100 9.63 -1.69 -3.14
C LYS A 100 9.12 -0.88 -4.34
N ASN A 101 7.83 -0.55 -4.31
CA ASN A 101 7.08 0.02 -5.43
C ASN A 101 6.96 1.56 -5.37
N ILE A 102 7.48 2.23 -4.34
CA ILE A 102 7.58 3.69 -4.38
C ILE A 102 8.62 4.05 -5.46
N THR A 103 8.33 5.09 -6.25
CA THR A 103 9.18 5.50 -7.36
C THR A 103 10.10 6.66 -6.98
N VAL A 104 11.20 6.84 -7.72
CA VAL A 104 12.16 7.95 -7.49
C VAL A 104 11.47 9.32 -7.62
N GLY A 105 10.59 9.48 -8.61
CA GLY A 105 9.81 10.69 -8.83
C GLY A 105 8.75 10.93 -7.76
N GLY A 106 8.11 9.88 -7.26
CA GLY A 106 7.25 9.94 -6.06
C GLY A 106 8.05 10.30 -4.80
N GLY A 107 9.27 9.79 -4.70
CA GLY A 107 10.26 10.12 -3.67
C GLY A 107 10.53 11.62 -3.60
N PHE A 108 10.94 12.21 -4.74
CA PHE A 108 11.28 13.62 -4.88
C PHE A 108 10.08 14.57 -4.79
N SER A 109 8.97 14.24 -5.46
CA SER A 109 7.77 15.11 -5.48
C SER A 109 6.92 15.01 -4.21
N GLY A 110 7.16 14.00 -3.36
CA GLY A 110 6.45 13.79 -2.10
C GLY A 110 7.25 14.20 -0.86
N THR A 111 6.78 13.78 0.31
CA THR A 111 7.47 13.94 1.60
C THR A 111 8.03 12.59 2.01
N SER A 112 9.28 12.30 1.65
CA SER A 112 9.82 10.93 1.65
C SER A 112 10.99 10.79 2.62
N GLY A 113 10.71 10.31 3.83
CA GLY A 113 11.70 10.01 4.86
C GLY A 113 11.62 8.55 5.34
N GLU A 114 12.74 8.05 5.83
CA GLU A 114 12.93 6.67 6.33
C GLU A 114 14.09 6.62 7.34
N SER A 115 14.47 5.42 7.79
CA SER A 115 15.45 5.22 8.87
C SER A 115 16.84 5.86 8.69
N SER A 116 17.35 6.15 7.49
CA SER A 116 18.60 6.90 7.28
C SER A 116 18.43 8.43 7.34
N SER A 117 17.19 8.91 7.25
CA SER A 117 16.88 10.31 6.95
C SER A 117 17.20 11.30 8.08
N PHE A 118 17.49 10.82 9.29
CA PHE A 118 18.11 11.63 10.36
C PHE A 118 19.55 12.07 10.02
N ARG A 119 20.24 11.32 9.15
CA ARG A 119 21.62 11.55 8.70
C ARG A 119 21.64 12.31 7.37
N HIS A 120 20.97 11.75 6.37
CA HIS A 120 21.02 12.24 4.98
C HIS A 120 19.95 13.30 4.66
N GLY A 121 18.97 13.46 5.54
CA GLY A 121 17.74 14.18 5.25
C GLY A 121 16.77 13.34 4.45
N VAL A 122 15.70 13.96 3.97
CA VAL A 122 14.65 13.33 3.16
C VAL A 122 15.05 13.23 1.68
N PHE A 123 14.30 12.50 0.87
CA PHE A 123 14.76 12.03 -0.45
C PHE A 123 15.24 13.13 -1.43
N ASP A 124 14.70 14.35 -1.40
CA ASP A 124 15.19 15.46 -2.24
C ASP A 124 16.62 15.89 -1.88
N ASN A 125 17.07 15.63 -0.66
CA ASN A 125 18.40 16.02 -0.19
C ASN A 125 19.51 15.18 -0.83
N ILE A 126 19.18 13.98 -1.32
CA ILE A 126 20.10 13.11 -2.08
C ILE A 126 19.97 13.28 -3.61
N VAL A 127 19.12 14.19 -4.08
CA VAL A 127 19.01 14.55 -5.50
C VAL A 127 19.97 15.70 -5.82
N ASN A 128 20.66 15.59 -6.95
CA ASN A 128 21.56 16.62 -7.46
C ASN A 128 20.83 17.58 -8.42
N SER A 129 20.05 17.01 -9.34
CA SER A 129 19.28 17.75 -10.33
C SER A 129 18.08 16.96 -10.87
N ILE A 130 17.19 17.67 -11.55
CA ILE A 130 16.02 17.16 -12.26
C ILE A 130 15.93 17.73 -13.68
N GLU A 131 15.28 17.00 -14.57
CA GLU A 131 14.60 17.56 -15.74
C GLU A 131 13.11 17.64 -15.42
N ILE A 132 12.48 18.78 -15.74
CA ILE A 132 11.08 19.04 -15.48
C ILE A 132 10.43 19.73 -16.69
N VAL A 133 9.23 19.28 -17.04
CA VAL A 133 8.36 19.95 -18.01
C VAL A 133 7.47 20.93 -17.25
N LEU A 134 7.62 22.23 -17.53
CA LEU A 134 6.83 23.29 -16.91
C LEU A 134 5.40 23.34 -17.47
N GLY A 135 4.52 24.09 -16.81
CA GLY A 135 3.09 24.16 -17.14
C GLY A 135 2.76 24.71 -18.53
N ASP A 136 3.72 25.33 -19.22
CA ASP A 136 3.65 25.84 -20.60
C ASP A 136 4.28 24.89 -21.63
N GLY A 137 4.79 23.73 -21.20
CA GLY A 137 5.43 22.71 -22.02
C GLY A 137 6.94 22.85 -22.14
N ASP A 138 7.58 23.88 -21.57
CA ASP A 138 9.03 24.05 -21.67
C ASP A 138 9.79 23.00 -20.84
N ILE A 139 10.85 22.43 -21.42
CA ILE A 139 11.70 21.42 -20.80
C ILE A 139 12.89 22.13 -20.14
N VAL A 140 12.96 22.09 -18.81
CA VAL A 140 13.95 22.81 -18.01
C VAL A 140 14.79 21.84 -17.18
N HIS A 141 16.10 22.10 -17.11
CA HIS A 141 16.99 21.49 -16.12
C HIS A 141 17.01 22.34 -14.85
N ALA A 142 16.89 21.71 -13.68
CA ALA A 142 16.96 22.40 -12.40
C ALA A 142 17.84 21.62 -11.41
N SER A 143 18.68 22.34 -10.67
CA SER A 143 19.64 21.80 -9.71
C SER A 143 19.86 22.81 -8.59
N ARG A 144 20.67 22.45 -7.59
CA ARG A 144 21.04 23.38 -6.48
C ARG A 144 21.69 24.69 -6.95
N THR A 145 22.27 24.72 -8.16
CA THR A 145 23.02 25.87 -8.72
C THR A 145 22.44 26.46 -10.00
N GLU A 146 21.40 25.86 -10.59
CA GLU A 146 20.77 26.28 -11.85
C GLU A 146 19.26 26.12 -11.69
N ASN A 147 18.47 27.19 -11.88
CA ASN A 147 17.02 27.19 -11.58
C ASN A 147 16.73 26.62 -10.17
N SER A 148 17.49 27.11 -9.18
CA SER A 148 17.56 26.55 -7.82
C SER A 148 16.25 26.74 -7.04
N ASP A 149 15.56 27.85 -7.27
CA ASP A 149 14.20 28.11 -6.82
C ASP A 149 13.18 27.09 -7.36
N LEU A 150 13.27 26.74 -8.65
CA LEU A 150 12.46 25.67 -9.25
C LEU A 150 12.83 24.28 -8.70
N PHE A 151 14.12 23.99 -8.51
CA PHE A 151 14.58 22.73 -7.93
C PHE A 151 14.03 22.51 -6.51
N HIS A 152 14.20 23.50 -5.63
CA HIS A 152 13.68 23.46 -4.27
C HIS A 152 12.16 23.63 -4.20
N GLY A 153 11.56 24.31 -5.18
CA GLY A 153 10.12 24.43 -5.38
C GLY A 153 9.44 23.12 -5.74
N ALA A 154 10.04 22.34 -6.64
CA ALA A 154 9.48 21.10 -7.16
C ALA A 154 9.52 19.95 -6.15
N ALA A 155 10.52 19.93 -5.26
CA ALA A 155 10.62 18.98 -4.16
C ALA A 155 9.42 19.11 -3.20
N GLY A 156 8.72 18.00 -2.95
CA GLY A 156 7.49 18.01 -2.14
C GLY A 156 6.31 18.80 -2.75
N SER A 157 6.35 19.13 -4.04
CA SER A 157 5.27 19.89 -4.71
C SER A 157 4.06 19.04 -5.14
N PHE A 158 4.13 17.71 -4.97
CA PHE A 158 3.14 16.74 -5.45
C PHE A 158 2.83 16.85 -6.97
N GLY A 159 3.81 17.33 -7.76
CA GLY A 159 3.67 17.54 -9.20
C GLY A 159 2.96 18.83 -9.60
N THR A 160 2.74 19.76 -8.67
CA THR A 160 1.99 21.01 -8.92
C THR A 160 2.76 22.01 -9.79
N LEU A 161 4.09 22.01 -9.75
CA LEU A 161 4.92 22.95 -10.51
C LEU A 161 5.36 22.44 -11.91
N GLY A 162 5.12 21.16 -12.22
CA GLY A 162 5.52 20.56 -13.49
C GLY A 162 5.68 19.05 -13.42
N VAL A 163 5.96 18.45 -14.58
CA VAL A 163 6.15 17.01 -14.74
C VAL A 163 7.63 16.68 -14.73
N VAL A 164 8.15 16.13 -13.62
CA VAL A 164 9.55 15.67 -13.53
C VAL A 164 9.73 14.45 -14.45
N THR A 165 10.72 14.49 -15.34
CA THR A 165 10.99 13.46 -16.37
C THR A 165 12.32 12.74 -16.21
N LYS A 166 13.29 13.33 -15.50
CA LYS A 166 14.61 12.73 -15.20
C LYS A 166 15.12 13.25 -13.87
N ILE A 167 15.85 12.41 -13.13
CA ILE A 167 16.39 12.72 -11.81
C ILE A 167 17.83 12.18 -11.72
N GLU A 168 18.78 12.98 -11.22
CA GLU A 168 20.10 12.52 -10.82
C GLU A 168 20.16 12.32 -9.30
N VAL A 169 20.34 11.07 -8.86
CA VAL A 169 20.35 10.64 -7.47
C VAL A 169 21.77 10.28 -7.04
N GLN A 170 22.19 10.74 -5.87
CA GLN A 170 23.46 10.38 -5.24
C GLN A 170 23.48 8.91 -4.82
N LEU A 171 24.67 8.31 -4.84
CA LEU A 171 24.96 6.96 -4.36
C LEU A 171 26.11 7.00 -3.35
N VAL A 172 26.08 6.09 -2.40
CA VAL A 172 27.12 5.86 -1.38
C VAL A 172 27.50 4.38 -1.34
N GLU A 173 28.65 4.06 -0.76
CA GLU A 173 29.10 2.68 -0.55
C GLU A 173 28.06 1.88 0.23
N ALA A 174 27.76 0.67 -0.26
CA ALA A 174 26.82 -0.26 0.35
C ALA A 174 27.56 -1.38 1.11
N GLY A 175 27.15 -1.61 2.36
CA GLY A 175 27.46 -2.87 3.04
C GLY A 175 26.64 -4.04 2.47
N ASN A 176 27.15 -5.27 2.54
CA ASN A 176 26.37 -6.46 2.19
C ASN A 176 25.26 -6.74 3.25
N PHE A 177 25.50 -6.31 4.48
CA PHE A 177 24.63 -6.54 5.64
C PHE A 177 24.43 -5.25 6.44
N MET A 178 23.34 -5.21 7.18
CA MET A 178 23.06 -4.28 8.27
C MET A 178 23.21 -5.02 9.59
N GLU A 179 24.07 -4.53 10.49
CA GLU A 179 24.05 -4.90 11.89
C GLU A 179 22.95 -4.10 12.59
N LEU A 180 21.94 -4.78 13.14
CA LEU A 180 20.83 -4.15 13.84
C LEU A 180 20.95 -4.34 15.34
N GLU A 181 21.13 -3.23 16.06
CA GLU A 181 21.08 -3.16 17.51
C GLU A 181 19.67 -2.75 17.97
N TYR A 182 18.99 -3.64 18.67
CA TYR A 182 17.68 -3.41 19.27
C TYR A 182 17.85 -3.05 20.74
N ARG A 183 17.32 -1.89 21.15
CA ARG A 183 17.35 -1.41 22.53
C ARG A 183 15.93 -1.18 23.05
N ALA A 184 15.56 -1.85 24.14
CA ALA A 184 14.28 -1.64 24.80
C ALA A 184 14.18 -0.23 25.40
N ILE A 185 12.98 0.34 25.37
CA ILE A 185 12.61 1.62 25.99
C ILE A 185 11.25 1.51 26.70
N SER A 186 11.02 2.35 27.71
CA SER A 186 9.81 2.34 28.53
C SER A 186 8.88 3.55 28.35
N GLY A 187 9.00 4.32 27.26
CA GLY A 187 8.06 5.40 26.94
C GLY A 187 8.64 6.51 26.05
N GLY A 188 7.78 7.45 25.66
CA GLY A 188 8.12 8.58 24.78
C GLY A 188 9.37 9.37 25.18
N PRO A 189 9.53 9.80 26.45
CA PRO A 189 10.71 10.54 26.90
C PRO A 189 12.03 9.74 26.79
N GLU A 190 11.99 8.42 27.05
CA GLU A 190 13.19 7.57 26.85
C GLU A 190 13.47 7.33 25.36
N ALA A 191 12.42 7.23 24.54
CA ALA A 191 12.53 7.13 23.08
C ALA A 191 13.29 8.34 22.51
N VAL A 192 12.82 9.55 22.81
CA VAL A 192 13.44 10.81 22.35
C VAL A 192 14.91 10.88 22.79
N LYS A 193 15.19 10.65 24.09
CA LYS A 193 16.56 10.69 24.63
C LYS A 193 17.49 9.67 23.96
N THR A 194 16.99 8.48 23.66
CA THR A 194 17.77 7.41 23.01
C THR A 194 18.02 7.75 21.54
N ILE A 195 16.99 8.23 20.84
CA ILE A 195 17.07 8.70 19.45
C ILE A 195 18.08 9.85 19.34
N GLU A 196 18.03 10.85 20.23
CA GLU A 196 18.96 11.98 20.23
C GLU A 196 20.43 11.53 20.43
N ALA A 197 20.66 10.62 21.38
CA ALA A 197 21.99 10.04 21.61
C ALA A 197 22.51 9.25 20.38
N TYR A 198 21.65 8.45 19.73
CA TYR A 198 22.04 7.66 18.56
C TYR A 198 22.17 8.52 17.29
N THR A 199 21.42 9.62 17.19
CA THR A 199 21.57 10.66 16.16
C THR A 199 22.94 11.33 16.23
N ALA A 200 23.54 11.43 17.42
CA ALA A 200 24.87 12.00 17.64
C ALA A 200 26.04 11.02 17.37
N ASP A 201 25.81 9.69 17.38
CA ASP A 201 26.83 8.69 17.04
C ASP A 201 26.99 8.57 15.52
N ASN A 202 28.12 9.00 14.97
CA ASN A 202 28.40 8.95 13.53
C ASN A 202 28.55 7.52 12.96
N ASN A 203 28.66 6.49 13.81
CA ASN A 203 28.77 5.09 13.37
C ASN A 203 27.42 4.45 13.03
N ILE A 204 26.31 5.10 13.38
CA ILE A 204 24.94 4.62 13.08
C ILE A 204 24.49 5.25 11.75
N GLN A 205 24.26 4.44 10.71
CA GLN A 205 23.77 4.94 9.43
C GLN A 205 22.24 4.96 9.35
N TYR A 206 21.56 4.07 10.09
CA TYR A 206 20.10 3.96 10.11
C TYR A 206 19.57 3.95 11.55
N LEU A 207 18.44 4.60 11.79
CA LEU A 207 17.83 4.76 13.10
C LEU A 207 16.31 4.83 12.96
N ASP A 208 15.60 3.88 13.53
CA ASP A 208 14.14 3.92 13.69
C ASP A 208 13.71 3.30 15.02
N GLY A 209 12.41 3.24 15.28
CA GLY A 209 11.87 2.68 16.50
C GLY A 209 10.42 2.24 16.36
N ILE A 210 9.98 1.38 17.26
CA ILE A 210 8.60 0.87 17.31
C ILE A 210 8.13 0.89 18.76
N MET A 211 7.07 1.64 19.03
CA MET A 211 6.34 1.59 20.29
C MET A 211 5.20 0.58 20.18
N PHE A 212 5.10 -0.35 21.12
CA PHE A 212 4.03 -1.37 21.17
C PHE A 212 2.97 -1.07 22.25
N SER A 213 3.28 -0.16 23.18
CA SER A 213 2.36 0.52 24.10
C SER A 213 3.02 1.81 24.60
N LYS A 214 2.29 2.67 25.34
CA LYS A 214 2.83 3.88 26.00
C LYS A 214 4.11 3.63 26.81
N THR A 215 4.26 2.42 27.35
CA THR A 215 5.32 2.04 28.31
C THR A 215 6.25 0.94 27.80
N SER A 216 6.15 0.53 26.54
CA SER A 216 6.95 -0.56 25.98
C SER A 216 7.22 -0.37 24.49
N GLY A 217 8.50 -0.23 24.14
CA GLY A 217 8.95 -0.10 22.77
C GLY A 217 10.41 -0.47 22.60
N LEU A 218 10.94 -0.19 21.41
CA LEU A 218 12.34 -0.35 21.09
C LEU A 218 12.82 0.73 20.12
N ILE A 219 14.11 1.05 20.22
CA ILE A 219 14.88 1.79 19.22
C ILE A 219 15.80 0.79 18.50
N ILE A 220 15.96 0.96 17.20
CA ILE A 220 16.74 0.11 16.31
C ILE A 220 17.82 0.98 15.67
N ALA A 221 19.09 0.67 15.95
CA ALA A 221 20.22 1.30 15.28
C ALA A 221 20.83 0.33 14.26
N GLY A 222 20.91 0.76 13.01
CA GLY A 222 21.54 0.05 11.91
C GLY A 222 22.95 0.57 11.63
N ARG A 223 23.92 -0.35 11.56
CA ARG A 223 25.29 -0.09 11.14
C ARG A 223 25.62 -0.93 9.90
N MET A 224 26.11 -0.32 8.83
CA MET A 224 26.50 -1.06 7.62
C MET A 224 27.71 -1.97 7.91
N ALA A 225 27.65 -3.21 7.44
CA ALA A 225 28.69 -4.22 7.64
C ALA A 225 28.95 -5.03 6.36
N SER A 226 30.23 -5.27 6.05
CA SER A 226 30.62 -6.07 4.86
C SER A 226 30.39 -7.57 5.08
N ASN A 227 30.58 -8.08 6.30
CA ASN A 227 30.41 -9.48 6.67
C ASN A 227 29.95 -9.63 8.14
N PRO A 228 29.02 -10.53 8.47
CA PRO A 228 28.65 -10.83 9.85
C PRO A 228 29.71 -11.72 10.52
N PRO A 229 29.93 -11.60 11.86
CA PRO A 229 30.71 -12.57 12.61
C PRO A 229 30.09 -13.98 12.51
N LEU A 230 30.91 -15.02 12.34
CA LEU A 230 30.48 -16.42 12.17
C LEU A 230 29.54 -16.95 13.28
N SER A 231 29.57 -16.35 14.47
CA SER A 231 28.75 -16.72 15.62
C SER A 231 27.38 -16.01 15.68
N ARG A 232 27.10 -15.07 14.77
CA ARG A 232 25.89 -14.23 14.82
C ARG A 232 24.83 -14.71 13.84
N LYS A 233 23.57 -14.60 14.28
CA LYS A 233 22.41 -14.99 13.49
C LYS A 233 22.20 -13.99 12.35
N ILE A 234 22.02 -14.52 11.14
CA ILE A 234 21.51 -13.78 9.98
C ILE A 234 19.98 -13.91 9.98
N SER A 235 19.28 -12.78 9.99
CA SER A 235 17.83 -12.70 9.83
C SER A 235 17.48 -12.21 8.41
N LYS A 236 16.35 -12.68 7.89
CA LYS A 236 15.76 -12.30 6.60
C LYS A 236 14.28 -12.04 6.78
N TYR A 237 13.68 -11.24 5.89
CA TYR A 237 12.30 -10.79 6.00
C TYR A 237 11.53 -10.88 4.67
N LEU A 238 12.20 -10.98 3.51
CA LEU A 238 11.53 -10.88 2.20
C LEU A 238 10.90 -12.18 1.69
N SER A 239 11.23 -13.36 2.24
CA SER A 239 10.67 -14.63 1.78
C SER A 239 9.32 -14.93 2.44
N ARG A 240 8.43 -15.66 1.76
CA ARG A 240 7.10 -16.08 2.31
C ARG A 240 7.18 -16.71 3.71
N SER A 241 8.24 -17.49 3.95
CA SER A 241 8.52 -18.17 5.23
C SER A 241 8.91 -17.24 6.37
N ASP A 242 9.41 -16.06 6.05
CA ASP A 242 10.11 -15.21 6.99
C ASP A 242 9.11 -14.46 7.90
N PRO A 243 9.49 -14.11 9.14
CA PRO A 243 8.68 -13.22 9.96
C PRO A 243 8.60 -11.84 9.28
N TRP A 244 7.49 -11.12 9.45
CA TRP A 244 7.48 -9.69 9.14
C TRP A 244 8.34 -8.96 10.18
N PHE A 245 9.00 -7.87 9.79
CA PHE A 245 10.00 -7.20 10.63
C PHE A 245 9.47 -6.80 12.00
N TYR A 246 8.31 -6.14 12.07
CA TYR A 246 7.72 -5.68 13.34
C TYR A 246 7.40 -6.85 14.30
N VAL A 247 7.00 -8.01 13.77
CA VAL A 247 6.73 -9.22 14.56
C VAL A 247 8.03 -9.79 15.14
N ARG A 248 9.12 -9.76 14.38
CA ARG A 248 10.46 -10.15 14.88
C ARG A 248 10.97 -9.17 15.92
N ALA A 249 10.80 -7.87 15.71
CA ALA A 249 11.17 -6.82 16.67
C ALA A 249 10.41 -6.98 18.00
N GLN A 250 9.09 -7.24 17.94
CA GLN A 250 8.28 -7.50 19.13
C GLN A 250 8.66 -8.83 19.82
N GLU A 251 9.08 -9.86 19.06
CA GLU A 251 9.62 -11.09 19.64
C GLU A 251 10.93 -10.84 20.40
N ILE A 252 11.86 -10.07 19.82
CA ILE A 252 13.13 -9.68 20.45
C ILE A 252 12.86 -8.96 21.77
N LEU A 253 11.97 -7.97 21.78
CA LEU A 253 11.57 -7.23 22.99
C LEU A 253 11.06 -8.14 24.10
N ASN A 254 10.20 -9.10 23.75
CA ASN A 254 9.53 -9.96 24.72
C ASN A 254 10.40 -11.13 25.22
N LYS A 255 11.40 -11.59 24.44
CA LYS A 255 12.16 -12.82 24.74
C LYS A 255 13.65 -12.59 24.99
N GLU A 256 14.30 -11.73 24.21
CA GLU A 256 15.76 -11.55 24.25
C GLU A 256 16.14 -10.40 25.20
N ILE A 257 15.37 -9.30 25.19
CA ILE A 257 15.56 -8.11 26.04
C ILE A 257 14.33 -7.75 26.88
N PRO A 258 13.77 -8.70 27.68
CA PRO A 258 12.57 -8.44 28.48
C PRO A 258 12.82 -7.37 29.56
N GLY A 259 12.07 -6.28 29.49
CA GLY A 259 12.10 -5.14 30.41
C GLY A 259 13.18 -4.09 30.05
N SER A 260 12.90 -2.81 30.36
CA SER A 260 13.84 -1.70 30.11
C SER A 260 14.97 -1.68 31.16
N ASN A 261 15.90 -2.62 31.02
CA ASN A 261 17.11 -2.75 31.85
C ASN A 261 18.38 -2.35 31.08
N GLY A 262 18.26 -1.57 30.01
CA GLY A 262 19.38 -1.15 29.16
C GLY A 262 20.08 -2.28 28.39
N LYS A 263 19.48 -3.48 28.32
CA LYS A 263 19.98 -4.57 27.48
C LYS A 263 19.70 -4.29 26.01
N SER A 264 20.68 -4.58 25.16
CA SER A 264 20.51 -4.61 23.71
C SER A 264 20.63 -6.02 23.14
N TYR A 265 20.05 -6.22 21.97
CA TYR A 265 20.18 -7.43 21.16
C TYR A 265 20.74 -7.07 19.78
N THR A 266 21.55 -7.95 19.18
CA THR A 266 22.15 -7.71 17.86
C THR A 266 21.95 -8.89 16.92
N GLU A 267 21.35 -8.63 15.75
CA GLU A 267 21.31 -9.56 14.61
C GLU A 267 21.80 -8.88 13.32
N TYR A 268 22.21 -9.67 12.33
CA TYR A 268 22.64 -9.15 11.02
C TYR A 268 21.58 -9.47 9.97
N VAL A 269 21.35 -8.54 9.04
CA VAL A 269 20.32 -8.64 8.00
C VAL A 269 20.96 -8.31 6.65
N PRO A 270 20.75 -9.08 5.57
CA PRO A 270 21.21 -8.68 4.24
C PRO A 270 20.68 -7.28 3.86
N ILE A 271 21.47 -6.44 3.20
CA ILE A 271 21.08 -5.03 2.99
C ILE A 271 19.71 -4.90 2.30
N LYS A 272 19.43 -5.67 1.24
CA LYS A 272 18.12 -5.64 0.55
C LYS A 272 16.96 -6.10 1.47
N ASP A 273 17.19 -7.07 2.36
CA ASP A 273 16.20 -7.49 3.37
C ASP A 273 15.91 -6.38 4.39
N TYR A 274 16.90 -5.54 4.74
CA TYR A 274 16.71 -4.40 5.64
C TYR A 274 15.99 -3.23 4.96
N LEU A 275 16.42 -2.84 3.75
CA LEU A 275 15.83 -1.71 3.03
C LEU A 275 14.33 -1.92 2.76
N PHE A 276 13.90 -3.15 2.45
CA PHE A 276 12.50 -3.47 2.17
C PHE A 276 11.79 -4.23 3.31
N ARG A 277 12.28 -4.12 4.55
CA ARG A 277 11.82 -4.89 5.72
C ARG A 277 10.33 -4.73 6.06
N PHE A 278 9.71 -3.64 5.61
CA PHE A 278 8.29 -3.34 5.86
C PHE A 278 7.38 -3.50 4.62
N ASP A 279 7.92 -3.92 3.47
CA ASP A 279 7.12 -4.14 2.25
C ASP A 279 6.10 -5.28 2.40
N ARG A 280 6.45 -6.32 3.17
CA ARG A 280 5.51 -7.39 3.56
C ARG A 280 4.68 -6.92 4.74
N GLY A 281 3.41 -6.66 4.47
CA GLY A 281 2.40 -6.25 5.45
C GLY A 281 2.21 -4.73 5.59
N ALA A 282 2.92 -3.91 4.80
CA ALA A 282 2.95 -2.45 4.92
C ALA A 282 3.09 -2.02 6.39
N PHE A 283 4.29 -2.23 6.94
CA PHE A 283 4.57 -2.25 8.39
C PHE A 283 3.73 -3.31 9.12
N TRP A 284 2.62 -2.90 9.73
CA TRP A 284 1.62 -3.77 10.38
C TRP A 284 0.21 -3.55 9.84
N GLY A 285 0.00 -2.69 8.83
CA GLY A 285 -1.33 -2.47 8.25
C GLY A 285 -2.01 -3.77 7.81
N GLY A 286 -1.23 -4.71 7.28
CA GLY A 286 -1.67 -6.03 6.83
C GLY A 286 -2.28 -6.87 7.95
N TYR A 287 -1.85 -6.72 9.21
CA TYR A 287 -2.46 -7.42 10.35
C TYR A 287 -3.96 -7.08 10.48
N TYR A 288 -4.35 -5.84 10.21
CA TYR A 288 -5.76 -5.47 10.23
C TYR A 288 -6.55 -6.07 9.05
N ALA A 289 -5.92 -6.33 7.90
CA ALA A 289 -6.56 -7.08 6.81
C ALA A 289 -6.87 -8.54 7.23
N PHE A 290 -5.96 -9.22 7.95
CA PHE A 290 -6.24 -10.53 8.54
C PHE A 290 -7.43 -10.45 9.53
N LYS A 291 -7.43 -9.44 10.41
CA LYS A 291 -8.51 -9.21 11.38
C LYS A 291 -9.87 -8.93 10.70
N TYR A 292 -9.88 -8.12 9.64
CA TYR A 292 -11.06 -7.77 8.85
C TYR A 292 -11.67 -8.99 8.14
N HIS A 293 -10.83 -9.83 7.53
CA HIS A 293 -11.27 -11.06 6.86
C HIS A 293 -11.43 -12.29 7.80
N PHE A 294 -11.36 -12.09 9.13
CA PHE A 294 -11.42 -13.16 10.13
C PHE A 294 -10.38 -14.29 9.94
N ALA A 295 -9.28 -14.00 9.24
CA ALA A 295 -8.19 -14.94 9.02
C ALA A 295 -7.25 -14.94 10.24
N PRO A 296 -6.89 -16.11 10.81
CA PRO A 296 -6.03 -16.14 11.99
C PRO A 296 -4.62 -15.69 11.60
N PHE A 297 -4.05 -14.70 12.30
CA PHE A 297 -2.70 -14.21 12.02
C PHE A 297 -1.63 -15.16 12.58
N ASN A 298 -1.05 -16.02 11.73
CA ASN A 298 -0.02 -16.98 12.10
C ASN A 298 0.89 -17.31 10.91
N ASN A 299 1.95 -18.09 11.14
CA ASN A 299 2.95 -18.40 10.11
C ASN A 299 2.39 -19.11 8.88
N LEU A 300 1.39 -19.98 9.03
CA LEU A 300 0.78 -20.70 7.90
C LEU A 300 -0.06 -19.77 7.03
N THR A 301 -0.88 -18.91 7.65
CA THR A 301 -1.74 -17.98 6.89
C THR A 301 -0.95 -16.84 6.26
N ARG A 302 0.08 -16.30 6.95
CA ARG A 302 1.03 -15.35 6.33
C ARG A 302 1.73 -15.97 5.12
N TYR A 303 2.21 -17.21 5.23
CA TYR A 303 2.84 -17.92 4.11
C TYR A 303 1.87 -18.14 2.93
N LEU A 304 0.63 -18.56 3.20
CA LEU A 304 -0.37 -18.83 2.16
C LEU A 304 -0.88 -17.56 1.48
N LEU A 305 -1.02 -16.44 2.21
CA LEU A 305 -1.56 -15.18 1.68
C LEU A 305 -0.47 -14.16 1.29
N ASP A 306 0.79 -14.59 1.20
CA ASP A 306 1.95 -13.69 1.02
C ASP A 306 1.81 -12.75 -0.19
N ASP A 307 1.30 -13.26 -1.31
CA ASP A 307 1.12 -12.49 -2.55
C ASP A 307 0.09 -11.34 -2.42
N LEU A 308 -0.80 -11.42 -1.42
CA LEU A 308 -1.85 -10.42 -1.14
C LEU A 308 -1.42 -9.34 -0.16
N ILE A 309 -0.34 -9.56 0.59
CA ILE A 309 0.11 -8.70 1.71
C ILE A 309 1.33 -7.86 1.36
N HIS A 310 1.81 -7.90 0.12
CA HIS A 310 2.77 -6.91 -0.38
C HIS A 310 2.09 -5.54 -0.56
N THR A 311 2.84 -4.47 -0.29
CA THR A 311 2.40 -3.07 -0.41
C THR A 311 1.54 -2.78 -1.64
N LYS A 312 2.03 -3.13 -2.83
CA LYS A 312 1.31 -2.91 -4.11
C LYS A 312 -0.09 -3.53 -4.11
N THR A 313 -0.22 -4.78 -3.69
CA THR A 313 -1.52 -5.47 -3.64
C THR A 313 -2.42 -4.87 -2.57
N MET A 314 -1.86 -4.53 -1.40
CA MET A 314 -2.60 -3.90 -0.31
C MET A 314 -3.15 -2.51 -0.67
N TYR A 315 -2.34 -1.62 -1.25
CA TYR A 315 -2.81 -0.30 -1.68
C TYR A 315 -3.86 -0.41 -2.80
N THR A 316 -3.67 -1.33 -3.75
CA THR A 316 -4.68 -1.61 -4.79
C THR A 316 -6.02 -2.05 -4.17
N ALA A 317 -5.99 -2.93 -3.17
CA ALA A 317 -7.18 -3.35 -2.44
C ALA A 317 -7.79 -2.22 -1.59
N LEU A 318 -6.96 -1.40 -0.92
CA LEU A 318 -7.39 -0.26 -0.10
C LEU A 318 -8.20 0.76 -0.92
N HIS A 319 -7.71 1.12 -2.11
CA HIS A 319 -8.44 2.02 -3.02
C HIS A 319 -9.73 1.40 -3.57
N LYS A 320 -9.67 0.14 -4.05
CA LYS A 320 -10.85 -0.54 -4.64
C LYS A 320 -11.95 -0.90 -3.63
N SER A 321 -11.63 -0.99 -2.35
CA SER A 321 -12.58 -1.33 -1.28
C SER A 321 -13.18 -0.12 -0.56
N GLY A 322 -12.65 1.08 -0.77
CA GLY A 322 -13.02 2.28 -0.01
C GLY A 322 -12.50 2.30 1.43
N LEU A 323 -11.79 1.27 1.91
CA LEU A 323 -11.29 1.17 3.28
C LEU A 323 -10.31 2.30 3.68
N ALA A 324 -9.81 3.08 2.72
CA ALA A 324 -9.07 4.32 2.97
C ALA A 324 -9.87 5.38 3.79
N THR A 325 -11.19 5.22 3.95
CA THR A 325 -12.04 6.05 4.82
C THR A 325 -12.51 5.35 6.11
N GLU A 326 -11.99 4.17 6.43
CA GLU A 326 -12.21 3.46 7.72
C GLU A 326 -10.90 3.28 8.52
N PHE A 327 -9.75 3.55 7.90
CA PHE A 327 -8.43 3.40 8.52
C PHE A 327 -7.73 4.75 8.67
N ILE A 328 -7.32 5.06 9.90
CA ILE A 328 -6.43 6.19 10.17
C ILE A 328 -5.05 5.77 9.66
N VAL A 329 -4.55 6.53 8.68
CA VAL A 329 -3.21 6.40 8.12
C VAL A 329 -2.62 7.81 8.08
N GLN A 330 -1.74 8.13 9.02
CA GLN A 330 -1.16 9.47 9.17
C GLN A 330 0.32 9.35 9.57
N ASP A 331 1.20 10.07 8.87
CA ASP A 331 2.61 10.23 9.26
C ASP A 331 2.87 11.70 9.55
N ILE A 332 3.34 11.99 10.76
CA ILE A 332 3.42 13.35 11.29
C ILE A 332 4.75 13.54 12.02
N GLY A 333 5.56 14.48 11.55
CA GLY A 333 6.79 14.91 12.21
C GLY A 333 6.52 15.82 13.40
N PHE A 334 7.15 15.56 14.54
CA PHE A 334 7.12 16.44 15.71
C PHE A 334 8.52 16.84 16.17
N PRO A 335 8.72 18.07 16.66
CA PRO A 335 9.92 18.44 17.42
C PRO A 335 10.18 17.43 18.54
N TYR A 336 11.45 17.16 18.83
CA TYR A 336 11.84 16.20 19.87
C TYR A 336 11.21 16.55 21.24
N SER A 337 11.01 17.84 21.52
CA SER A 337 10.40 18.34 22.76
C SER A 337 8.91 17.99 22.92
N THR A 338 8.12 17.99 21.84
CA THR A 338 6.66 17.74 21.87
C THR A 338 6.27 16.33 21.41
N THR A 339 7.25 15.54 20.95
CA THR A 339 7.08 14.13 20.58
C THR A 339 6.45 13.29 21.71
N PRO A 340 6.84 13.41 23.00
CA PRO A 340 6.20 12.65 24.09
C PRO A 340 4.72 13.01 24.27
N ASP A 341 4.39 14.29 24.22
CA ASP A 341 3.02 14.80 24.44
C ASP A 341 2.05 14.27 23.38
N PHE A 342 2.53 14.08 22.13
CA PHE A 342 1.72 13.47 21.08
C PHE A 342 1.53 11.95 21.27
N ILE A 343 2.57 11.24 21.75
CA ILE A 343 2.45 9.81 22.09
C ILE A 343 1.44 9.61 23.22
N ASP A 344 1.48 10.44 24.25
CA ASP A 344 0.54 10.39 25.37
C ASP A 344 -0.89 10.72 24.92
N TYR A 345 -1.06 11.74 24.06
CA TYR A 345 -2.34 12.06 23.44
C TYR A 345 -2.92 10.89 22.62
N LEU A 346 -2.11 10.20 21.82
CA LEU A 346 -2.55 9.05 21.02
C LEU A 346 -2.98 7.87 21.91
N ASP A 347 -2.28 7.61 23.01
CA ASP A 347 -2.65 6.59 23.99
C ASP A 347 -4.01 6.91 24.63
N ASP A 348 -4.15 8.13 25.16
CA ASP A 348 -5.31 8.57 25.95
C ASP A 348 -6.60 8.67 25.11
N ASN A 349 -6.50 9.00 23.82
CA ASN A 349 -7.66 9.28 22.96
C ASN A 349 -7.96 8.17 21.94
N PHE A 350 -6.95 7.44 21.46
CA PHE A 350 -7.10 6.48 20.36
C PHE A 350 -6.62 5.06 20.69
N ASN A 351 -5.68 4.90 21.63
CA ASN A 351 -5.05 3.62 21.99
C ASN A 351 -4.55 2.84 20.74
N LEU A 352 -3.92 3.58 19.81
CA LEU A 352 -3.42 3.05 18.55
C LEU A 352 -1.96 2.61 18.70
N TYR A 353 -1.75 1.30 18.60
CA TYR A 353 -0.41 0.69 18.58
C TYR A 353 -0.35 -0.47 17.56
N PRO A 354 0.83 -0.75 16.97
CA PRO A 354 2.10 -0.06 17.20
C PRO A 354 2.17 1.37 16.63
N LEU A 355 3.17 2.15 17.06
CA LEU A 355 3.55 3.44 16.47
C LEU A 355 4.99 3.33 15.92
N TRP A 356 5.23 3.88 14.73
CA TRP A 356 6.58 3.95 14.14
C TRP A 356 7.23 5.25 14.58
N LEU A 357 8.51 5.21 14.98
CA LEU A 357 9.30 6.38 15.35
C LEU A 357 10.46 6.50 14.35
N CYS A 358 10.41 7.49 13.47
CA CYS A 358 11.44 7.72 12.46
C CYS A 358 12.04 9.12 12.62
N PRO A 359 13.26 9.28 13.20
CA PRO A 359 13.92 10.58 13.23
C PRO A 359 14.27 11.06 11.82
N LEU A 360 13.97 12.33 11.54
CA LEU A 360 14.23 12.99 10.26
C LEU A 360 15.05 14.26 10.47
N LYS A 361 15.92 14.57 9.51
CA LYS A 361 16.62 15.86 9.39
C LYS A 361 16.03 16.65 8.24
N LEU A 362 15.32 17.74 8.53
CA LEU A 362 14.68 18.58 7.51
C LEU A 362 15.61 19.75 7.19
N ASN A 363 16.22 19.71 5.99
CA ASN A 363 17.26 20.65 5.58
C ASN A 363 16.74 21.96 4.96
N SER A 364 15.47 22.00 4.54
CA SER A 364 14.84 23.17 3.90
C SER A 364 13.32 23.14 4.11
N PRO A 365 12.65 24.29 4.21
CA PRO A 365 11.19 24.34 4.31
C PRO A 365 10.51 24.00 2.98
N TYR A 366 9.92 22.79 2.87
CA TYR A 366 9.04 22.39 1.74
C TYR A 366 8.02 23.50 1.38
N PRO A 367 8.11 24.15 0.21
CA PRO A 367 7.42 25.43 0.01
C PRO A 367 5.89 25.33 0.01
N LEU A 368 5.33 24.17 -0.33
CA LEU A 368 3.88 23.92 -0.43
C LEU A 368 3.28 23.10 0.72
N THR A 369 3.95 23.06 1.88
CA THR A 369 3.42 22.41 3.10
C THR A 369 3.16 23.44 4.20
N PRO A 370 1.96 23.47 4.83
CA PRO A 370 1.71 24.24 6.04
C PRO A 370 2.66 23.78 7.15
N LYS A 371 3.26 24.74 7.88
CA LYS A 371 4.21 24.42 8.97
C LYS A 371 4.04 25.39 10.13
N GLY A 372 4.26 24.91 11.35
CA GLY A 372 4.43 25.76 12.52
C GLY A 372 5.83 26.39 12.60
N LYS A 373 6.14 26.97 13.76
CA LYS A 373 7.29 27.87 13.95
C LYS A 373 8.63 27.14 13.89
N HIS A 374 8.68 25.87 14.31
CA HIS A 374 9.90 25.06 14.33
C HIS A 374 10.54 24.95 12.93
N TYR A 375 9.73 24.74 11.89
CA TYR A 375 10.17 24.48 10.51
C TYR A 375 10.59 25.71 9.71
N GLN A 376 10.78 26.87 10.36
CA GLN A 376 11.23 28.11 9.72
C GLN A 376 12.77 28.21 9.59
N LYS A 377 13.51 27.22 10.09
CA LYS A 377 14.98 27.18 10.11
C LYS A 377 15.49 25.90 9.46
N ASP A 378 16.66 25.96 8.85
CA ASP A 378 17.30 24.77 8.26
C ASP A 378 17.75 23.77 9.34
N ASN A 379 17.96 22.52 8.92
CA ASN A 379 18.45 21.40 9.76
C ASN A 379 17.56 21.06 10.98
N GLN A 380 16.23 21.21 10.88
CA GLN A 380 15.35 20.79 11.98
C GLN A 380 15.43 19.28 12.21
N ARG A 381 15.31 18.88 13.48
CA ARG A 381 15.27 17.48 13.90
C ARG A 381 13.90 17.17 14.47
N VAL A 382 13.20 16.29 13.79
CA VAL A 382 11.85 15.85 14.18
C VAL A 382 11.78 14.32 14.24
N ILE A 383 10.86 13.78 15.02
CA ILE A 383 10.50 12.38 14.97
C ILE A 383 9.17 12.28 14.23
N ASN A 384 9.20 11.65 13.07
CA ASN A 384 7.98 11.24 12.37
C ASN A 384 7.34 10.08 13.14
N ILE A 385 6.09 10.27 13.53
CA ILE A 385 5.25 9.27 14.18
C ILE A 385 4.29 8.71 13.13
N GLY A 386 4.46 7.43 12.79
CA GLY A 386 3.55 6.69 11.92
C GLY A 386 2.37 6.13 12.70
N VAL A 387 1.16 6.63 12.40
CA VAL A 387 -0.11 6.28 13.06
C VAL A 387 -0.98 5.52 12.06
N TRP A 388 -0.97 4.19 12.17
CA TRP A 388 -1.68 3.30 11.24
C TRP A 388 -2.58 2.32 12.00
N GLY A 389 -3.89 2.45 11.86
CA GLY A 389 -4.86 1.56 12.50
C GLY A 389 -6.33 1.85 12.15
N PRO A 390 -7.26 1.05 12.68
CA PRO A 390 -8.68 1.23 12.43
C PRO A 390 -9.18 2.54 13.08
N GLY A 391 -9.93 3.34 12.33
CA GLY A 391 -10.67 4.48 12.87
C GLY A 391 -12.11 4.10 13.26
N PRO A 392 -12.93 5.10 13.62
CA PRO A 392 -14.38 4.95 13.67
C PRO A 392 -14.95 4.47 12.33
N ARG A 393 -16.06 3.74 12.37
CA ARG A 393 -16.79 3.30 11.17
C ARG A 393 -17.84 4.29 10.71
N ASP A 394 -18.34 5.11 11.63
CA ASP A 394 -19.18 6.24 11.23
C ASP A 394 -18.31 7.30 10.54
N ARG A 395 -18.83 7.89 9.46
CA ARG A 395 -18.08 8.80 8.61
C ARG A 395 -17.77 10.12 9.32
N ASP A 396 -18.70 10.64 10.11
CA ASP A 396 -18.54 11.93 10.77
C ASP A 396 -17.63 11.77 11.99
N ASP A 397 -17.74 10.66 12.74
CA ASP A 397 -16.78 10.30 13.78
C ASP A 397 -15.37 10.09 13.21
N PHE A 398 -15.23 9.45 12.04
CA PHE A 398 -13.94 9.22 11.39
C PHE A 398 -13.29 10.53 10.91
N ILE A 399 -14.08 11.46 10.36
CA ILE A 399 -13.61 12.80 10.00
C ILE A 399 -13.22 13.59 11.26
N ALA A 400 -14.02 13.53 12.33
CA ALA A 400 -13.74 14.19 13.61
C ALA A 400 -12.44 13.64 14.25
N ALA A 401 -12.23 12.33 14.23
CA ALA A 401 -11.02 11.66 14.70
C ALA A 401 -9.76 12.16 13.96
N ASN A 402 -9.79 12.19 12.62
CA ASN A 402 -8.66 12.69 11.83
C ASN A 402 -8.42 14.19 12.05
N ARG A 403 -9.50 15.00 12.17
CA ARG A 403 -9.39 16.43 12.48
C ARG A 403 -8.84 16.70 13.87
N ALA A 404 -9.15 15.86 14.87
CA ALA A 404 -8.58 15.98 16.21
C ALA A 404 -7.05 15.73 16.18
N ILE A 405 -6.59 14.73 15.42
CA ILE A 405 -5.17 14.49 15.17
C ILE A 405 -4.52 15.69 14.43
N GLU A 406 -5.16 16.24 13.41
CA GLU A 406 -4.68 17.42 12.67
C GLU A 406 -4.63 18.69 13.55
N ALA A 407 -5.60 18.89 14.43
CA ALA A 407 -5.62 19.99 15.40
C ALA A 407 -4.49 19.84 16.42
N LYS A 408 -4.29 18.63 16.98
CA LYS A 408 -3.18 18.34 17.90
C LYS A 408 -1.81 18.47 17.22
N THR A 409 -1.74 18.15 15.93
CA THR A 409 -0.55 18.40 15.09
C THR A 409 -0.22 19.88 15.05
N LYS A 410 -1.20 20.74 14.80
CA LYS A 410 -1.03 22.21 14.78
C LYS A 410 -0.67 22.77 16.16
N GLU A 411 -1.27 22.24 17.23
CA GLU A 411 -1.00 22.62 18.62
C GLU A 411 0.47 22.35 19.03
N LEU A 412 1.00 21.17 18.70
CA LEU A 412 2.33 20.71 19.11
C LEU A 412 3.46 21.05 18.13
N ASP A 413 3.25 22.02 17.22
CA ASP A 413 4.18 22.43 16.17
C ASP A 413 4.66 21.25 15.30
N GLY A 414 3.71 20.41 14.86
CA GLY A 414 3.94 19.26 14.00
C GLY A 414 3.82 19.56 12.49
N LEU A 415 4.39 18.66 11.68
CA LEU A 415 4.36 18.70 10.21
C LEU A 415 3.72 17.41 9.69
N LYS A 416 2.52 17.50 9.12
CA LYS A 416 1.82 16.36 8.51
C LYS A 416 2.34 16.08 7.09
N CYS A 417 2.61 14.81 6.78
CA CYS A 417 2.96 14.36 5.44
C CYS A 417 1.69 14.24 4.55
N LEU A 418 1.63 14.95 3.42
CA LEU A 418 0.41 15.09 2.61
C LEU A 418 0.14 13.96 1.59
N TYR A 419 0.82 12.81 1.74
CA TYR A 419 0.49 11.59 0.97
C TYR A 419 -0.82 10.95 1.45
N ALA A 420 -1.17 11.15 2.72
CA ALA A 420 -2.40 10.66 3.32
C ALA A 420 -3.61 11.56 3.02
N HIS A 421 -4.81 11.10 3.33
CA HIS A 421 -5.99 11.98 3.36
C HIS A 421 -5.81 13.13 4.37
N ALA A 422 -6.15 14.34 3.92
CA ALA A 422 -6.19 15.55 4.73
C ALA A 422 -7.66 15.98 4.94
N TYR A 423 -8.01 16.34 6.17
CA TYR A 423 -9.38 16.67 6.59
C TYR A 423 -9.55 18.14 7.02
N TYR A 424 -8.49 18.94 6.82
CA TYR A 424 -8.48 20.40 6.83
C TYR A 424 -9.67 20.96 6.05
N THR A 425 -10.23 22.06 6.55
CA THR A 425 -11.35 22.73 5.90
C THR A 425 -10.86 23.61 4.75
N ALA A 426 -11.80 24.00 3.87
CA ALA A 426 -11.52 25.03 2.89
C ALA A 426 -11.11 26.38 3.56
N ALA A 427 -11.63 26.68 4.75
CA ALA A 427 -11.23 27.89 5.47
C ALA A 427 -9.76 27.84 5.93
N ASP A 428 -9.26 26.68 6.37
CA ASP A 428 -7.84 26.49 6.71
C ASP A 428 -6.95 26.72 5.48
N PHE A 429 -7.31 26.12 4.34
CA PHE A 429 -6.58 26.30 3.08
C PHE A 429 -6.56 27.77 2.62
N LYS A 430 -7.68 28.49 2.75
CA LYS A 430 -7.75 29.93 2.45
C LYS A 430 -6.86 30.75 3.38
N HIS A 431 -6.85 30.42 4.67
CA HIS A 431 -6.02 31.09 5.67
C HIS A 431 -4.52 30.94 5.37
N ASP A 432 -4.06 29.75 5.00
CA ASP A 432 -2.65 29.51 4.65
C ASP A 432 -2.23 30.30 3.40
N PHE A 433 -3.08 30.38 2.37
CA PHE A 433 -2.85 31.22 1.19
C PHE A 433 -2.86 32.72 1.53
N ASP A 434 -3.81 33.18 2.34
CA ASP A 434 -3.87 34.58 2.76
C ASP A 434 -2.64 34.98 3.58
N LEU A 435 -2.15 34.10 4.46
CA LEU A 435 -0.90 34.30 5.20
C LEU A 435 0.32 34.35 4.25
N MET A 436 0.37 33.48 3.24
CA MET A 436 1.42 33.50 2.21
C MET A 436 1.42 34.85 1.44
N PHE A 437 0.27 35.32 0.98
CA PHE A 437 0.15 36.61 0.28
C PHE A 437 0.48 37.78 1.20
N GLN A 438 -0.01 37.80 2.44
CA GLN A 438 0.31 38.84 3.43
C GLN A 438 1.82 38.91 3.71
N ASN A 439 2.49 37.77 3.88
CA ASN A 439 3.94 37.72 4.05
C ASN A 439 4.67 38.20 2.79
N CYS A 440 4.23 37.79 1.60
CA CYS A 440 4.78 38.28 0.32
C CYS A 440 4.76 39.83 0.27
N PHE A 441 3.61 40.46 0.52
CA PHE A 441 3.46 41.92 0.47
C PHE A 441 4.13 42.66 1.63
N LYS A 442 4.30 42.00 2.79
CA LYS A 442 4.96 42.56 3.97
C LYS A 442 6.49 42.62 3.81
N PHE A 443 7.08 41.61 3.18
CA PHE A 443 8.54 41.49 3.04
C PHE A 443 9.07 41.95 1.68
N ASN A 444 8.20 42.12 0.66
CA ASN A 444 8.58 42.65 -0.65
C ASN A 444 7.86 44.00 -0.90
N PRO A 445 8.59 45.12 -1.06
CA PRO A 445 8.02 46.41 -1.47
C PRO A 445 7.25 46.36 -2.80
N SER A 446 6.34 47.31 -3.03
CA SER A 446 5.41 47.29 -4.17
C SER A 446 6.06 47.46 -5.55
N ASP A 447 7.30 47.96 -5.61
CA ASP A 447 8.13 48.05 -6.81
C ASP A 447 8.94 46.78 -7.10
N ASN A 448 8.93 45.79 -6.20
CA ASN A 448 9.60 44.52 -6.38
C ASN A 448 8.76 43.56 -7.24
N ILE A 449 9.40 42.90 -8.21
CA ILE A 449 8.75 41.91 -9.09
C ILE A 449 8.03 40.79 -8.32
N VAL A 450 8.56 40.36 -7.17
CA VAL A 450 7.95 39.33 -6.31
C VAL A 450 6.62 39.82 -5.72
N HIS A 451 6.48 41.12 -5.41
CA HIS A 451 5.23 41.69 -4.95
C HIS A 451 4.18 41.66 -6.07
N GLN A 452 4.55 42.01 -7.30
CA GLN A 452 3.66 41.96 -8.46
C GLN A 452 3.23 40.51 -8.76
N MET A 453 4.18 39.56 -8.80
CA MET A 453 3.87 38.13 -8.95
C MET A 453 2.92 37.62 -7.85
N GLY A 454 3.11 38.08 -6.61
CA GLY A 454 2.20 37.81 -5.50
C GLY A 454 0.78 38.38 -5.70
N LYS A 455 0.66 39.55 -6.35
CA LYS A 455 -0.64 40.17 -6.68
C LYS A 455 -1.34 39.44 -7.83
N ASP A 456 -0.59 39.04 -8.84
CA ASP A 456 -1.11 38.29 -9.97
C ASP A 456 -1.59 36.90 -9.50
N PHE A 457 -0.80 36.23 -8.65
CA PHE A 457 -1.18 34.94 -8.06
C PHE A 457 -2.35 35.07 -7.07
N GLN A 458 -2.39 36.11 -6.23
CA GLN A 458 -3.55 36.38 -5.37
C GLN A 458 -4.84 36.57 -6.21
N THR A 459 -4.75 37.31 -7.31
CA THR A 459 -5.87 37.55 -8.22
C THR A 459 -6.39 36.25 -8.83
N GLU A 460 -5.50 35.40 -9.32
CA GLU A 460 -5.83 34.09 -9.90
C GLU A 460 -6.39 33.11 -8.86
N PHE A 461 -5.81 33.09 -7.66
CA PHE A 461 -6.30 32.28 -6.55
C PHE A 461 -7.72 32.68 -6.12
N GLU A 462 -8.00 33.97 -5.92
CA GLU A 462 -9.36 34.42 -5.56
C GLU A 462 -10.36 34.13 -6.69
N ARG A 463 -9.94 34.24 -7.97
CA ARG A 463 -10.75 33.88 -9.13
C ARG A 463 -11.18 32.41 -9.09
N GLU A 464 -10.28 31.49 -8.79
CA GLU A 464 -10.64 30.07 -8.58
C GLU A 464 -11.41 29.85 -7.28
N TRP A 465 -11.13 30.62 -6.22
CA TRP A 465 -11.82 30.53 -4.93
C TRP A 465 -13.33 30.78 -5.04
N THR A 466 -13.76 31.70 -5.91
CA THR A 466 -15.20 31.93 -6.18
C THR A 466 -15.96 30.68 -6.64
N LYS A 467 -15.26 29.70 -7.23
CA LYS A 467 -15.86 28.47 -7.76
C LYS A 467 -16.00 27.36 -6.71
N LYS A 468 -15.48 27.58 -5.49
CA LYS A 468 -15.45 26.59 -4.38
C LYS A 468 -16.80 25.91 -4.17
N ASP A 469 -17.88 26.67 -4.03
CA ASP A 469 -19.18 26.10 -3.66
C ASP A 469 -19.80 25.28 -4.79
N SER A 470 -19.63 25.71 -6.05
CA SER A 470 -19.97 24.91 -7.24
C SER A 470 -19.08 23.67 -7.41
N TRP A 471 -17.86 23.67 -6.88
CA TRP A 471 -17.01 22.48 -6.82
C TRP A 471 -17.48 21.54 -5.71
N ILE A 472 -17.67 22.02 -4.48
CA ILE A 472 -18.16 21.22 -3.33
C ILE A 472 -19.50 20.56 -3.67
N LYS A 473 -20.45 21.30 -4.27
CA LYS A 473 -21.77 20.76 -4.67
C LYS A 473 -21.66 19.58 -5.65
N ARG A 474 -20.67 19.59 -6.56
CA ARG A 474 -20.44 18.51 -7.54
C ARG A 474 -19.71 17.30 -6.95
N HIS A 475 -18.85 17.49 -5.95
CA HIS A 475 -17.97 16.43 -5.42
C HIS A 475 -18.40 15.93 -4.03
N THR A 476 -19.48 16.46 -3.46
CA THR A 476 -20.12 15.91 -2.26
C THR A 476 -21.02 14.74 -2.69
N PRO A 477 -20.79 13.50 -2.21
CA PRO A 477 -21.67 12.38 -2.53
C PRO A 477 -23.09 12.67 -2.07
N GLN A 478 -24.07 12.62 -2.98
CA GLN A 478 -25.48 12.71 -2.59
C GLN A 478 -25.79 11.54 -1.65
N SER A 479 -26.35 11.88 -0.48
CA SER A 479 -26.90 10.87 0.42
C SER A 479 -28.08 10.20 -0.25
N GLN A 480 -27.94 8.92 -0.65
CA GLN A 480 -29.08 8.06 -0.99
C GLN A 480 -29.86 7.70 0.28
N ARG A 481 -30.44 8.71 0.96
CA ARG A 481 -31.30 8.52 2.13
C ARG A 481 -32.19 9.73 2.42
N ALA A 482 -33.18 9.95 1.56
CA ALA A 482 -34.49 10.44 1.96
C ALA A 482 -35.52 9.99 0.93
N SER A 483 -36.54 9.23 1.34
CA SER A 483 -37.79 9.19 0.56
C SER A 483 -38.42 10.58 0.62
N PRO A 484 -38.97 11.11 -0.49
CA PRO A 484 -39.53 12.46 -0.48
C PRO A 484 -40.79 12.49 0.41
N VAL A 485 -40.74 13.28 1.47
CA VAL A 485 -41.96 13.82 2.09
C VAL A 485 -42.40 14.97 1.20
N SER A 486 -43.64 14.91 0.74
CA SER A 486 -44.26 15.95 -0.08
C SER A 486 -44.30 17.28 0.66
N ASP A 487 -43.83 18.35 0.03
CA ASP A 487 -44.30 19.69 0.33
C ASP A 487 -44.54 20.46 -0.98
N VAL A 488 -45.52 21.35 -0.96
CA VAL A 488 -46.16 21.89 -2.17
C VAL A 488 -45.99 23.41 -2.20
N SER A 489 -45.36 23.95 -3.25
CA SER A 489 -45.47 25.37 -3.62
C SER A 489 -45.12 25.59 -5.08
N ASP A 490 -46.00 26.32 -5.78
CA ASP A 490 -45.90 26.63 -7.22
C ASP A 490 -44.84 27.71 -7.56
N GLY A 491 -44.43 27.76 -8.83
CA GLY A 491 -43.94 28.97 -9.49
C GLY A 491 -42.89 28.80 -10.60
N ASP A 492 -43.35 28.72 -11.86
CA ASP A 492 -42.77 29.16 -13.15
C ASP A 492 -41.33 29.74 -13.22
N ASP A 493 -40.58 29.63 -14.32
CA ASP A 493 -40.65 28.84 -15.57
C ASP A 493 -39.35 29.13 -16.37
N SER A 494 -38.94 28.25 -17.30
CA SER A 494 -38.09 28.47 -18.51
C SER A 494 -37.18 27.27 -18.79
N ASP A 495 -37.43 26.61 -19.92
CA ASP A 495 -36.69 25.46 -20.44
C ASP A 495 -35.25 25.79 -20.90
N ASP A 496 -34.35 24.80 -20.76
CA ASP A 496 -33.51 24.35 -21.88
C ASP A 496 -33.15 22.87 -21.64
N ALA A 497 -33.41 21.99 -22.61
CA ALA A 497 -33.39 20.54 -22.46
C ALA A 497 -32.40 19.84 -23.42
N HIS A 498 -32.07 18.58 -23.09
CA HIS A 498 -31.20 17.63 -23.81
C HIS A 498 -29.69 17.85 -23.56
N ASP A 499 -28.92 16.92 -22.99
CA ASP A 499 -28.90 15.47 -23.24
C ASP A 499 -28.76 14.56 -21.99
N GLU A 500 -29.34 13.34 -22.10
CA GLU A 500 -29.36 12.21 -21.14
C GLU A 500 -29.16 10.90 -21.93
N ASP A 501 -28.58 9.79 -21.45
CA ASP A 501 -27.82 9.42 -20.23
C ASP A 501 -26.79 8.33 -20.67
N ASP A 502 -25.74 8.10 -19.86
CA ASP A 502 -24.79 6.97 -20.05
C ASP A 502 -24.20 6.40 -18.73
N GLU A 503 -24.52 6.95 -17.54
CA GLU A 503 -23.86 6.52 -16.28
C GLU A 503 -24.64 5.50 -15.43
N HIS A 504 -25.94 5.29 -15.67
CA HIS A 504 -26.74 4.39 -14.83
C HIS A 504 -26.54 2.88 -15.07
N ASP A 505 -26.23 2.46 -16.31
CA ASP A 505 -26.23 1.02 -16.67
C ASP A 505 -24.98 0.27 -16.14
N SER A 506 -23.84 0.96 -16.00
CA SER A 506 -22.57 0.35 -15.56
C SER A 506 -22.58 -0.10 -14.08
N ASN A 507 -23.28 0.66 -13.23
CA ASN A 507 -23.37 0.39 -11.81
C ASN A 507 -24.33 -0.77 -11.51
N GLU A 508 -25.46 -0.87 -12.21
CA GLU A 508 -26.41 -1.97 -12.01
C GLU A 508 -25.85 -3.31 -12.50
N ALA A 509 -25.14 -3.32 -13.65
CA ALA A 509 -24.39 -4.49 -14.11
C ALA A 509 -23.33 -4.95 -13.09
N THR A 510 -22.59 -4.01 -12.48
CA THR A 510 -21.58 -4.30 -11.46
C THR A 510 -22.21 -4.85 -10.16
N ILE A 511 -23.33 -4.27 -9.71
CA ILE A 511 -24.08 -4.76 -8.54
C ILE A 511 -24.66 -6.15 -8.80
N SER A 512 -25.13 -6.42 -10.02
CA SER A 512 -25.62 -7.75 -10.43
C SER A 512 -24.49 -8.79 -10.39
N LEU A 513 -23.32 -8.47 -10.96
CA LEU A 513 -22.14 -9.35 -10.95
C LEU A 513 -21.65 -9.64 -9.51
N LEU A 514 -21.65 -8.64 -8.63
CA LEU A 514 -21.31 -8.81 -7.21
C LEU A 514 -22.32 -9.69 -6.47
N ARG A 515 -23.62 -9.54 -6.74
CA ARG A 515 -24.67 -10.42 -6.19
C ARG A 515 -24.51 -11.86 -6.68
N GLU A 516 -24.17 -12.06 -7.96
CA GLU A 516 -23.94 -13.38 -8.54
C GLU A 516 -22.66 -14.05 -7.97
N GLN A 517 -21.57 -13.29 -7.79
CA GLN A 517 -20.37 -13.78 -7.10
C GLN A 517 -20.63 -14.15 -5.63
N LEU A 518 -21.41 -13.35 -4.90
CA LEU A 518 -21.82 -13.66 -3.52
C LEU A 518 -22.68 -14.93 -3.47
N ALA A 519 -23.62 -15.11 -4.40
CA ALA A 519 -24.41 -16.33 -4.51
C ALA A 519 -23.53 -17.55 -4.88
N ALA A 520 -22.56 -17.38 -5.76
CA ALA A 520 -21.59 -18.43 -6.11
C ALA A 520 -20.69 -18.82 -4.93
N MET A 521 -20.23 -17.85 -4.13
CA MET A 521 -19.49 -18.11 -2.89
C MET A 521 -20.35 -18.81 -1.83
N GLN A 522 -21.60 -18.38 -1.62
CA GLN A 522 -22.53 -19.04 -0.70
C GLN A 522 -22.81 -20.48 -1.14
N ASN A 523 -22.98 -20.73 -2.44
CA ASN A 523 -23.13 -22.08 -2.99
C ASN A 523 -21.85 -22.91 -2.86
N MET A 524 -20.65 -22.32 -2.98
CA MET A 524 -19.39 -23.02 -2.67
C MET A 524 -19.30 -23.41 -1.19
N VAL A 525 -19.64 -22.51 -0.26
CA VAL A 525 -19.66 -22.79 1.20
C VAL A 525 -20.70 -23.86 1.55
N ALA A 526 -21.87 -23.85 0.90
CA ALA A 526 -22.87 -24.92 1.00
C ALA A 526 -22.32 -26.26 0.46
N SER A 527 -21.58 -26.26 -0.66
CA SER A 527 -20.98 -27.48 -1.21
C SER A 527 -19.86 -28.06 -0.34
N ILE A 528 -19.11 -27.20 0.37
CA ILE A 528 -18.04 -27.60 1.31
C ILE A 528 -18.64 -28.20 2.60
N SER A 529 -19.77 -27.67 3.07
CA SER A 529 -20.48 -28.17 4.25
C SER A 529 -21.38 -29.38 3.98
N GLY A 530 -21.76 -29.64 2.73
CA GLY A 530 -22.70 -30.71 2.34
C GLY A 530 -22.14 -32.13 2.28
N ASN A 531 -20.82 -32.33 2.35
CA ASN A 531 -20.18 -33.61 1.97
C ASN A 531 -20.15 -34.67 3.10
N LYS A 532 -21.32 -35.00 3.68
CA LYS A 532 -21.52 -36.18 4.53
C LYS A 532 -21.50 -37.46 3.68
N ARG A 533 -20.33 -38.08 3.50
CA ARG A 533 -20.26 -39.46 3.01
C ARG A 533 -20.86 -40.42 4.04
N ALA A 534 -21.93 -41.10 3.64
CA ALA A 534 -22.52 -42.18 4.43
C ALA A 534 -21.65 -43.44 4.40
N SER A 535 -21.31 -43.97 5.58
CA SER A 535 -20.69 -45.30 5.71
C SER A 535 -21.76 -46.40 5.61
N PRO A 536 -21.48 -47.57 4.99
CA PRO A 536 -22.45 -48.65 4.90
C PRO A 536 -22.82 -49.22 6.28
N LYS A 537 -24.11 -49.44 6.52
CA LYS A 537 -24.58 -50.20 7.69
C LYS A 537 -24.28 -51.68 7.49
N ALA A 538 -23.44 -52.27 8.34
CA ALA A 538 -23.37 -53.72 8.51
C ALA A 538 -24.32 -54.15 9.64
N SER A 539 -25.35 -54.93 9.31
CA SER A 539 -26.24 -55.56 10.29
C SER A 539 -25.51 -56.64 11.08
N GLY A 540 -25.64 -56.64 12.41
CA GLY A 540 -25.00 -57.64 13.25
C GLY A 540 -25.72 -59.00 13.26
N SER A 541 -24.95 -60.08 13.41
CA SER A 541 -25.44 -61.30 14.05
C SER A 541 -24.31 -62.03 14.80
N LYS A 542 -24.64 -62.61 15.95
CA LYS A 542 -23.69 -63.25 16.88
C LYS A 542 -23.25 -64.62 16.34
N LYS A 543 -21.97 -64.98 16.52
CA LYS A 543 -21.58 -66.12 17.39
C LYS A 543 -20.07 -66.25 17.63
N LYS A 544 -19.74 -66.86 18.77
CA LYS A 544 -18.37 -67.23 19.19
C LYS A 544 -17.86 -68.43 18.39
N SER A 545 -16.55 -68.48 18.13
CA SER A 545 -15.57 -69.32 18.87
C SER A 545 -14.49 -69.96 17.98
N LYS A 546 -13.24 -69.95 18.49
CA LYS A 546 -12.15 -70.93 18.24
C LYS A 546 -11.68 -71.15 16.78
N SER A 547 -10.45 -71.59 16.50
CA SER A 547 -9.20 -71.63 17.27
C SER A 547 -8.05 -72.07 16.35
N GLY A 548 -6.87 -71.45 16.45
CA GLY A 548 -5.62 -71.93 15.85
C GLY A 548 -5.57 -71.91 14.31
N SER A 549 -4.43 -72.22 13.68
CA SER A 549 -3.05 -72.19 14.20
C SER A 549 -2.07 -72.48 13.05
N GLY A 550 -1.16 -71.55 12.77
CA GLY A 550 -0.04 -71.77 11.85
C GLY A 550 -0.41 -72.00 10.38
N VAL A 551 0.54 -72.19 9.48
CA VAL A 551 2.01 -71.96 9.56
C VAL A 551 2.51 -71.90 8.09
N MET A 552 3.57 -71.12 7.82
CA MET A 552 4.53 -71.17 6.67
C MET A 552 4.00 -71.68 5.29
N SER A 553 4.25 -71.01 4.15
CA SER A 553 5.62 -70.67 3.70
C SER A 553 5.64 -69.81 2.41
N LYS A 554 6.79 -69.14 2.22
CA LYS A 554 7.38 -68.67 0.94
C LYS A 554 7.74 -69.88 0.02
N PRO A 555 8.31 -69.73 -1.22
CA PRO A 555 8.79 -68.53 -1.94
C PRO A 555 8.55 -68.47 -3.49
N SER A 556 8.86 -67.31 -4.11
CA SER A 556 9.53 -67.18 -5.45
C SER A 556 8.77 -67.67 -6.72
N LYS A 557 9.15 -67.36 -7.98
CA LYS A 557 10.17 -66.47 -8.60
C LYS A 557 9.76 -66.17 -10.07
N LYS A 558 10.10 -64.97 -10.55
CA LYS A 558 10.55 -64.61 -11.93
C LYS A 558 9.74 -64.95 -13.21
N SER A 559 9.83 -63.96 -14.13
CA SER A 559 10.06 -64.04 -15.59
C SER A 559 8.88 -64.22 -16.55
N GLY A 560 9.06 -63.66 -17.75
CA GLY A 560 8.19 -63.84 -18.92
C GLY A 560 7.52 -62.54 -19.38
N GLY A 561 8.21 -61.77 -20.24
CA GLY A 561 7.53 -60.80 -21.11
C GLY A 561 7.35 -61.41 -22.50
N VAL A 562 6.28 -61.01 -23.21
CA VAL A 562 6.16 -60.80 -24.67
C VAL A 562 4.71 -60.40 -24.99
N SER A 563 4.53 -59.74 -26.13
CA SER A 563 3.40 -58.93 -26.56
C SER A 563 2.12 -59.65 -27.04
N ASN A 564 1.07 -58.83 -27.13
CA ASN A 564 0.01 -58.75 -28.16
C ASN A 564 -1.37 -59.41 -27.98
N THR A 565 -2.39 -58.54 -28.09
CA THR A 565 -3.75 -58.74 -28.64
C THR A 565 -4.74 -59.67 -27.91
N SER A 566 -6.06 -59.41 -27.83
CA SER A 566 -6.84 -58.18 -28.10
C SER A 566 -8.30 -58.27 -27.56
N ARG A 567 -8.96 -57.12 -27.42
CA ARG A 567 -10.44 -56.89 -27.27
C ARG A 567 -11.16 -57.35 -25.98
N PRO A 568 -12.35 -56.79 -25.65
CA PRO A 568 -13.02 -55.61 -26.21
C PRO A 568 -13.25 -54.47 -25.19
N THR A 569 -13.38 -53.25 -25.70
CA THR A 569 -13.70 -52.02 -24.94
C THR A 569 -15.18 -51.93 -24.55
N ILE A 570 -15.48 -51.64 -23.29
CA ILE A 570 -16.77 -51.05 -22.87
C ILE A 570 -16.53 -49.57 -22.55
N LYS A 571 -17.34 -48.70 -23.16
CA LYS A 571 -17.21 -47.23 -23.09
C LYS A 571 -17.50 -46.73 -21.68
N SER A 572 -16.56 -46.02 -21.05
CA SER A 572 -16.90 -45.02 -20.04
C SER A 572 -17.04 -43.66 -20.73
N THR A 573 -18.13 -42.94 -20.45
CA THR A 573 -18.37 -41.61 -20.97
C THR A 573 -17.41 -40.61 -20.31
N SER A 574 -16.47 -40.09 -21.08
CA SER A 574 -15.57 -39.04 -20.61
C SER A 574 -16.39 -37.80 -20.23
N LYS A 575 -16.24 -37.33 -18.98
CA LYS A 575 -16.64 -35.95 -18.63
C LYS A 575 -15.94 -34.98 -19.59
N PRO A 576 -16.60 -33.88 -20.01
CA PRO A 576 -15.95 -32.90 -20.88
C PRO A 576 -14.67 -32.40 -20.20
N LYS A 577 -13.55 -32.43 -20.94
CA LYS A 577 -12.32 -31.79 -20.48
C LYS A 577 -12.63 -30.30 -20.34
N LYS A 578 -12.44 -29.73 -19.14
CA LYS A 578 -12.42 -28.27 -19.00
C LYS A 578 -11.33 -27.75 -19.93
N GLN A 579 -11.65 -26.76 -20.75
CA GLN A 579 -10.66 -26.11 -21.62
C GLN A 579 -9.52 -25.57 -20.75
N ARG A 580 -8.28 -25.65 -21.25
CA ARG A 580 -7.15 -24.96 -20.62
C ARG A 580 -7.42 -23.46 -20.74
N LEU A 581 -7.22 -22.70 -19.67
CA LEU A 581 -7.19 -21.24 -19.79
C LEU A 581 -5.85 -20.81 -20.40
N VAL A 582 -5.85 -19.74 -21.20
CA VAL A 582 -4.62 -19.05 -21.61
C VAL A 582 -4.06 -18.34 -20.37
N THR A 583 -2.77 -18.58 -20.04
CA THR A 583 -2.16 -17.98 -18.84
C THR A 583 -1.82 -16.50 -19.06
N TYR A 584 -1.56 -15.76 -17.98
CA TYR A 584 -1.16 -14.35 -18.07
C TYR A 584 0.04 -14.15 -19.02
N ASP A 585 1.11 -14.92 -18.83
CA ASP A 585 2.30 -14.88 -19.69
C ASP A 585 1.97 -15.19 -21.17
N GLU A 586 1.01 -16.08 -21.43
CA GLU A 586 0.57 -16.40 -22.79
C GLU A 586 -0.31 -15.29 -23.40
N LYS A 587 -1.02 -14.50 -22.59
CA LYS A 587 -1.71 -13.28 -23.06
C LYS A 587 -0.73 -12.16 -23.35
N GLN A 588 0.29 -11.99 -22.49
CA GLN A 588 1.38 -11.05 -22.72
C GLN A 588 2.18 -11.41 -23.98
N GLU A 589 2.38 -12.71 -24.25
CA GLU A 589 3.00 -13.22 -25.50
C GLU A 589 2.19 -12.85 -26.76
N ILE A 590 0.84 -12.86 -26.70
CA ILE A 590 -0.01 -12.37 -27.79
C ILE A 590 0.11 -10.85 -27.93
N SER A 591 0.09 -10.12 -26.80
CA SER A 591 0.10 -8.66 -26.76
C SER A 591 1.38 -8.02 -27.27
N SER A 592 2.55 -8.64 -27.03
CA SER A 592 3.85 -8.12 -27.47
C SER A 592 4.25 -8.58 -28.87
N ALA A 593 3.60 -9.62 -29.40
CA ALA A 593 3.86 -10.10 -30.75
C ALA A 593 3.37 -9.11 -31.83
N THR A 594 2.32 -8.35 -31.57
CA THR A 594 1.77 -7.35 -32.52
C THR A 594 2.77 -6.26 -32.88
N GLU A 595 3.62 -5.83 -31.93
CA GLU A 595 4.69 -4.85 -32.14
C GLU A 595 5.73 -5.29 -33.20
N ASN A 596 5.82 -6.59 -33.47
CA ASN A 596 6.81 -7.19 -34.37
C ASN A 596 6.17 -7.85 -35.61
N MET A 597 4.87 -7.66 -35.84
CA MET A 597 4.14 -8.20 -37.00
C MET A 597 4.13 -7.22 -38.18
N SER A 598 4.11 -7.77 -39.41
CA SER A 598 3.80 -6.99 -40.61
C SER A 598 2.31 -6.67 -40.72
N ALA A 599 1.93 -5.67 -41.52
CA ALA A 599 0.53 -5.27 -41.70
C ALA A 599 -0.38 -6.45 -42.13
N GLU A 600 0.10 -7.31 -43.05
CA GLU A 600 -0.61 -8.52 -43.50
C GLU A 600 -0.83 -9.54 -42.36
N GLN A 601 0.11 -9.62 -41.40
CA GLN A 601 0.00 -10.51 -40.24
C GLN A 601 -0.96 -9.93 -39.18
N VAL A 602 -0.97 -8.61 -38.99
CA VAL A 602 -1.93 -7.92 -38.12
C VAL A 602 -3.34 -8.02 -38.69
N GLU A 603 -3.55 -7.78 -39.99
CA GLU A 603 -4.85 -7.95 -40.66
C GLU A 603 -5.40 -9.37 -40.47
N ARG A 604 -4.52 -10.39 -40.57
CA ARG A 604 -4.89 -11.78 -40.32
C ARG A 604 -5.21 -12.07 -38.86
N LEU A 605 -4.55 -11.39 -37.92
CA LEU A 605 -4.84 -11.46 -36.49
C LEU A 605 -6.21 -10.83 -36.16
N THR A 606 -6.49 -9.65 -36.72
CA THR A 606 -7.79 -8.97 -36.63
C THR A 606 -8.91 -9.83 -37.23
N SER A 607 -8.67 -10.46 -38.39
CA SER A 607 -9.62 -11.41 -39.01
C SER A 607 -9.99 -12.57 -38.08
N ILE A 608 -9.04 -13.10 -37.30
CA ILE A 608 -9.32 -14.17 -36.31
C ILE A 608 -10.29 -13.66 -35.22
N ILE A 609 -10.24 -12.38 -34.86
CA ILE A 609 -11.15 -11.78 -33.87
C ILE A 609 -12.53 -11.55 -34.49
N THR A 610 -12.61 -10.86 -35.63
CA THR A 610 -13.90 -10.49 -36.27
C THR A 610 -14.69 -11.70 -36.78
N GLU A 611 -14.02 -12.76 -37.26
CA GLU A 611 -14.66 -14.03 -37.65
C GLU A 611 -15.26 -14.80 -36.45
N ASN A 612 -14.75 -14.58 -35.23
CA ASN A 612 -15.05 -15.44 -34.06
C ASN A 612 -15.74 -14.71 -32.89
N VAL A 613 -15.88 -13.39 -32.95
CA VAL A 613 -16.58 -12.59 -31.93
C VAL A 613 -17.57 -11.66 -32.63
N ALA A 614 -18.86 -11.97 -32.51
CA ALA A 614 -19.92 -11.25 -33.20
C ALA A 614 -19.95 -9.73 -32.91
N LYS A 615 -19.51 -9.31 -31.71
CA LYS A 615 -19.38 -7.89 -31.31
C LYS A 615 -18.45 -7.08 -32.22
N TYR A 616 -17.43 -7.71 -32.81
CA TYR A 616 -16.40 -7.04 -33.62
C TYR A 616 -16.55 -7.30 -35.12
N LYS A 617 -17.64 -7.96 -35.54
CA LYS A 617 -17.81 -8.45 -36.92
C LYS A 617 -17.84 -7.32 -37.97
N ASP A 618 -18.39 -6.17 -37.60
CA ASP A 618 -18.59 -5.03 -38.49
C ASP A 618 -17.54 -3.91 -38.28
N MET A 619 -16.55 -4.12 -37.39
CA MET A 619 -15.47 -3.16 -37.06
C MET A 619 -14.17 -3.42 -37.85
N ALA A 620 -14.28 -4.05 -39.03
CA ALA A 620 -13.14 -4.42 -39.85
C ALA A 620 -12.61 -3.20 -40.64
N GLY A 621 -11.68 -2.45 -40.04
CA GLY A 621 -11.02 -1.30 -40.66
C GLY A 621 -10.80 -0.10 -39.73
N ASP A 622 -11.39 -0.11 -38.53
CA ASP A 622 -11.17 0.92 -37.52
C ASP A 622 -10.01 0.54 -36.58
N ASP A 623 -9.20 1.53 -36.17
CA ASP A 623 -8.13 1.37 -35.16
C ASP A 623 -8.73 1.21 -33.74
N VAL A 624 -9.25 0.02 -33.44
CA VAL A 624 -9.83 -0.33 -32.13
C VAL A 624 -8.77 -0.98 -31.25
N GLU A 625 -8.36 -0.29 -30.18
CA GLU A 625 -7.52 -0.85 -29.12
C GLU A 625 -8.34 -1.85 -28.28
N LEU A 626 -7.97 -3.13 -28.32
CA LEU A 626 -8.71 -4.24 -27.69
C LEU A 626 -7.90 -4.93 -26.60
N GLU A 627 -8.47 -5.07 -25.40
CA GLU A 627 -7.87 -5.89 -24.35
C GLU A 627 -8.09 -7.39 -24.64
N ILE A 628 -7.01 -8.18 -24.55
CA ILE A 628 -7.07 -9.64 -24.82
C ILE A 628 -7.96 -10.36 -23.80
N ASP A 629 -8.13 -9.81 -22.60
CA ASP A 629 -8.97 -10.38 -21.54
C ASP A 629 -10.48 -10.37 -21.87
N ASP A 630 -10.95 -9.43 -22.68
CA ASP A 630 -12.35 -9.35 -23.16
C ASP A 630 -12.68 -10.43 -24.21
N LEU A 631 -11.66 -11.04 -24.84
CA LEU A 631 -11.86 -12.06 -25.85
C LEU A 631 -12.21 -13.41 -25.22
N PRO A 632 -13.17 -14.18 -25.78
CA PRO A 632 -13.44 -15.53 -25.31
C PRO A 632 -12.18 -16.41 -25.34
N ASN A 633 -12.00 -17.28 -24.34
CA ASN A 633 -10.83 -18.16 -24.22
C ASN A 633 -10.49 -18.94 -25.51
N GLU A 634 -11.49 -19.33 -26.29
CA GLU A 634 -11.28 -20.00 -27.59
C GLU A 634 -10.60 -19.10 -28.64
N VAL A 635 -10.90 -17.82 -28.62
CA VAL A 635 -10.27 -16.82 -29.49
C VAL A 635 -8.85 -16.54 -29.01
N GLN A 636 -8.65 -16.39 -27.69
CA GLN A 636 -7.30 -16.27 -27.10
C GLN A 636 -6.39 -17.47 -27.50
N HIS A 637 -6.92 -18.71 -27.52
CA HIS A 637 -6.16 -19.88 -27.99
C HIS A 637 -5.86 -19.87 -29.50
N LYS A 638 -6.77 -19.34 -30.33
CA LYS A 638 -6.53 -19.17 -31.78
C LYS A 638 -5.44 -18.12 -32.03
N LEU A 639 -5.51 -16.99 -31.33
CA LEU A 639 -4.50 -15.94 -31.37
C LEU A 639 -3.13 -16.45 -30.91
N LEU A 640 -3.05 -17.13 -29.76
CA LEU A 640 -1.81 -17.73 -29.26
C LEU A 640 -1.19 -18.72 -30.26
N ARG A 641 -2.02 -19.55 -30.91
CA ARG A 641 -1.55 -20.50 -31.93
C ARG A 641 -1.01 -19.78 -33.17
N TYR A 642 -1.67 -18.70 -33.59
CA TYR A 642 -1.23 -17.90 -34.73
C TYR A 642 0.09 -17.18 -34.43
N VAL A 643 0.18 -16.51 -33.29
CA VAL A 643 1.40 -15.86 -32.78
C VAL A 643 2.57 -16.85 -32.71
N ARG A 644 2.37 -18.04 -32.10
CA ARG A 644 3.41 -19.09 -32.02
C ARG A 644 3.77 -19.73 -33.35
N SER A 645 2.97 -19.57 -34.40
CA SER A 645 3.31 -20.03 -35.75
C SER A 645 4.22 -19.05 -36.50
N ILE A 646 4.22 -17.77 -36.09
CA ILE A 646 5.09 -16.71 -36.63
C ILE A 646 6.36 -16.57 -35.76
N PHE A 647 6.20 -16.68 -34.44
CA PHE A 647 7.27 -16.58 -33.44
C PHE A 647 7.36 -17.88 -32.63
N PRO A 648 8.00 -18.95 -33.15
CA PRO A 648 8.18 -20.20 -32.41
C PRO A 648 9.04 -19.97 -31.17
N LYS A 649 8.55 -20.42 -30.01
CA LYS A 649 9.31 -20.39 -28.76
C LYS A 649 10.47 -21.38 -28.85
N ALA A 650 11.70 -20.93 -28.55
CA ALA A 650 12.87 -21.81 -28.56
C ALA A 650 12.69 -22.98 -27.57
N GLU A 651 12.98 -24.21 -28.00
CA GLU A 651 12.91 -25.36 -27.10
C GLU A 651 14.04 -25.33 -26.07
N PRO A 652 13.83 -25.83 -24.84
CA PRO A 652 14.89 -25.95 -23.86
C PRO A 652 15.96 -26.94 -24.33
N VAL A 653 17.22 -26.53 -24.26
CA VAL A 653 18.35 -27.44 -24.50
C VAL A 653 18.43 -28.42 -23.33
N GLU A 654 18.24 -29.71 -23.59
CA GLU A 654 18.48 -30.76 -22.58
C GLU A 654 20.00 -30.84 -22.26
N MET A 655 20.35 -30.75 -20.98
CA MET A 655 21.72 -31.06 -20.52
C MET A 655 21.86 -32.57 -20.32
N ASP A 656 22.90 -33.15 -20.92
CA ASP A 656 23.22 -34.59 -20.80
C ASP A 656 23.52 -34.97 -19.34
N ALA A 657 22.93 -36.09 -18.90
CA ALA A 657 23.00 -36.59 -17.53
C ALA A 657 24.20 -37.50 -17.26
N ASN A 658 25.18 -37.60 -18.17
CA ASN A 658 26.30 -38.54 -18.09
C ASN A 658 27.70 -37.88 -17.98
N ALA A 659 27.83 -36.86 -17.12
CA ALA A 659 29.12 -36.37 -16.64
C ALA A 659 29.10 -36.30 -15.10
N ILE A 660 29.30 -37.45 -14.45
CA ILE A 660 29.63 -37.53 -13.02
C ILE A 660 31.15 -37.48 -12.90
N ASP A 661 31.64 -36.68 -11.97
CA ASP A 661 32.94 -36.91 -11.34
C ASP A 661 32.68 -37.15 -9.85
N ASP A 662 33.27 -38.23 -9.31
CA ASP A 662 32.96 -38.78 -7.99
C ASP A 662 33.84 -38.15 -6.90
N ASP A 663 33.24 -37.76 -5.77
CA ASP A 663 33.77 -37.94 -4.38
C ASP A 663 33.12 -36.98 -3.36
N TYR A 664 31.97 -37.35 -2.78
CA TYR A 664 31.60 -37.03 -1.39
C TYR A 664 30.34 -37.79 -0.91
N GLU A 665 30.49 -38.81 -0.04
CA GLU A 665 29.35 -39.46 0.64
C GLU A 665 29.09 -38.85 2.04
N PRO A 666 27.89 -38.29 2.31
CA PRO A 666 27.46 -37.97 3.67
C PRO A 666 26.72 -39.15 4.36
N GLU A 667 27.06 -39.42 5.61
CA GLU A 667 26.52 -40.53 6.41
C GLU A 667 24.99 -40.45 6.68
N LYS A 668 24.35 -41.62 6.82
CA LYS A 668 22.92 -41.75 7.16
C LYS A 668 22.70 -41.87 8.68
N PRO A 669 21.85 -41.02 9.30
CA PRO A 669 21.47 -41.19 10.70
C PRO A 669 20.62 -42.45 10.94
N SER A 670 20.96 -43.20 11.98
CA SER A 670 20.25 -44.42 12.39
C SER A 670 18.97 -44.13 13.19
N ALA A 671 18.00 -45.06 13.15
CA ALA A 671 16.74 -44.94 13.88
C ALA A 671 16.72 -45.73 15.20
N ARG A 672 16.33 -45.06 16.30
CA ARG A 672 15.87 -45.57 17.62
C ARG A 672 15.25 -44.38 18.40
N SER A 673 14.44 -44.50 19.47
CA SER A 673 13.32 -45.40 19.81
C SER A 673 12.79 -45.01 21.22
N GLY A 674 11.50 -44.70 21.38
CA GLY A 674 10.86 -44.39 22.68
C GLY A 674 11.07 -42.95 23.19
N GLY A 675 10.18 -42.36 24.00
CA GLY A 675 8.87 -42.84 24.46
C GLY A 675 8.46 -42.23 25.82
N ALA A 676 7.68 -41.13 25.82
CA ALA A 676 7.03 -40.61 27.03
C ALA A 676 5.69 -39.90 26.67
N ALA A 677 4.62 -40.20 27.39
CA ALA A 677 3.25 -39.79 27.01
C ALA A 677 2.84 -38.42 27.57
N LYS A 678 2.34 -37.53 26.71
CA LYS A 678 1.56 -36.34 27.12
C LYS A 678 0.06 -36.59 26.99
N LYS A 679 -0.70 -36.20 28.01
CA LYS A 679 -2.16 -36.38 28.11
C LYS A 679 -2.89 -35.59 27.02
N LYS A 680 -3.79 -36.24 26.27
CA LYS A 680 -4.73 -35.55 25.37
C LYS A 680 -5.93 -35.03 26.16
N HIS A 681 -6.22 -33.73 26.09
CA HIS A 681 -7.56 -33.23 26.43
C HIS A 681 -8.57 -33.80 25.42
N LYS A 682 -9.69 -34.36 25.93
CA LYS A 682 -10.84 -34.73 25.09
C LYS A 682 -11.72 -33.50 24.87
N PRO A 683 -12.28 -33.32 23.66
CA PRO A 683 -13.32 -32.31 23.45
C PRO A 683 -14.58 -32.66 24.27
N MET A 684 -15.31 -31.61 24.63
CA MET A 684 -16.53 -31.63 25.45
C MET A 684 -17.60 -32.56 24.85
N LYS A 685 -18.37 -33.26 25.68
CA LYS A 685 -19.39 -34.20 25.18
C LYS A 685 -20.65 -33.44 24.75
N LYS A 686 -21.32 -33.95 23.72
CA LYS A 686 -22.54 -33.36 23.12
C LYS A 686 -23.57 -32.87 24.16
N HIS A 687 -23.83 -33.63 25.23
CA HIS A 687 -24.80 -33.21 26.26
C HIS A 687 -24.37 -31.96 27.06
N GLU A 688 -23.07 -31.79 27.35
CA GLU A 688 -22.56 -30.59 28.04
C GLU A 688 -22.69 -29.35 27.12
N GLN A 689 -22.61 -29.57 25.81
CA GLN A 689 -22.79 -28.54 24.80
C GLN A 689 -24.27 -28.15 24.65
N GLU A 690 -25.17 -29.13 24.71
CA GLU A 690 -26.63 -28.94 24.69
C GLU A 690 -27.14 -28.25 25.98
N ASP A 691 -26.67 -28.66 27.16
CA ASP A 691 -27.01 -28.02 28.44
C ASP A 691 -26.50 -26.57 28.51
N ARG A 692 -25.31 -26.29 27.97
CA ARG A 692 -24.76 -24.92 27.95
C ARG A 692 -25.50 -24.01 26.96
N ILE A 693 -26.00 -24.55 25.85
CA ILE A 693 -26.92 -23.84 24.95
C ILE A 693 -28.28 -23.60 25.63
N ARG A 694 -28.75 -24.54 26.47
CA ARG A 694 -29.99 -24.36 27.26
C ARG A 694 -29.83 -23.25 28.29
N GLN A 695 -28.73 -23.24 29.05
CA GLN A 695 -28.39 -22.17 30.00
C GLN A 695 -28.32 -20.79 29.34
N LEU A 696 -27.70 -20.68 28.16
CA LEU A 696 -27.64 -19.42 27.42
C LEU A 696 -29.02 -18.94 26.94
N LYS A 697 -29.92 -19.86 26.56
CA LYS A 697 -31.31 -19.53 26.20
C LYS A 697 -32.15 -19.12 27.42
N GLU A 698 -31.97 -19.81 28.55
CA GLU A 698 -32.61 -19.44 29.82
C GLU A 698 -32.13 -18.05 30.29
N GLN A 699 -30.83 -17.73 30.13
CA GLN A 699 -30.29 -16.39 30.42
C GLN A 699 -30.80 -15.30 29.47
N MET A 700 -30.96 -15.58 28.16
CA MET A 700 -31.56 -14.62 27.23
C MET A 700 -33.04 -14.38 27.51
N ALA A 701 -33.81 -15.41 27.86
CA ALA A 701 -35.21 -15.25 28.27
C ALA A 701 -35.34 -14.36 29.52
N ALA A 702 -34.48 -14.57 30.52
CA ALA A 702 -34.43 -13.74 31.74
C ALA A 702 -33.96 -12.28 31.52
N MET A 703 -33.40 -11.95 30.34
CA MET A 703 -33.12 -10.57 29.93
C MET A 703 -34.27 -9.93 29.14
N GLY A 704 -35.14 -10.71 28.49
CA GLY A 704 -36.34 -10.23 27.81
C GLY A 704 -37.39 -9.67 28.77
N ASP A 705 -37.72 -10.43 29.83
CA ASP A 705 -38.73 -10.07 30.85
C ASP A 705 -38.39 -8.80 31.67
N LYS A 706 -37.23 -8.16 31.45
CA LYS A 706 -36.86 -6.87 32.05
C LYS A 706 -37.04 -5.67 31.11
N ALA A 707 -37.38 -5.87 29.84
CA ALA A 707 -37.68 -4.79 28.91
C ALA A 707 -39.17 -4.37 28.95
N ASP A 708 -40.08 -5.31 29.17
CA ASP A 708 -41.54 -5.09 29.10
C ASP A 708 -42.18 -4.59 30.41
N ALA A 709 -41.39 -4.03 31.33
CA ALA A 709 -41.85 -3.56 32.65
C ALA A 709 -41.72 -2.03 32.86
N LEU A 710 -41.39 -1.27 31.81
CA LEU A 710 -41.24 0.19 31.85
C LEU A 710 -41.86 0.91 30.62
N ASP A 711 -43.02 0.46 30.16
CA ASP A 711 -43.99 1.35 29.51
C ASP A 711 -45.38 1.09 30.11
N GLY A 712 -46.01 2.13 30.64
CA GLY A 712 -47.04 1.97 31.68
C GLY A 712 -47.73 3.23 32.18
N GLY A 713 -47.77 4.30 31.38
CA GLY A 713 -48.83 5.32 31.41
C GLY A 713 -48.90 6.34 32.57
N GLY A 714 -48.90 7.62 32.19
CA GLY A 714 -50.03 8.50 32.57
C GLY A 714 -49.79 9.67 33.53
N ALA A 715 -50.21 10.85 33.04
CA ALA A 715 -50.63 12.05 33.78
C ALA A 715 -49.59 12.93 34.52
N ALA A 716 -49.50 14.20 34.08
CA ALA A 716 -49.02 15.32 34.89
C ALA A 716 -50.15 15.87 35.79
N PRO A 717 -49.82 16.57 36.90
CA PRO A 717 -50.28 17.97 36.96
C PRO A 717 -49.37 18.99 37.70
N SER A 718 -49.50 20.25 37.27
CA SER A 718 -49.44 21.50 38.06
C SER A 718 -48.24 21.87 38.98
N ALA A 719 -47.41 22.79 38.48
CA ALA A 719 -47.01 24.10 39.06
C ALA A 719 -46.95 24.35 40.59
N ALA A 720 -45.83 24.93 41.06
CA ALA A 720 -45.81 26.16 41.89
C ALA A 720 -44.42 26.83 42.02
N ARG A 721 -44.42 28.16 42.15
CA ARG A 721 -43.29 29.09 42.36
C ARG A 721 -42.52 28.89 43.69
N ARG A 722 -41.22 29.27 43.71
CA ARG A 722 -40.58 30.33 44.56
C ARG A 722 -39.03 30.31 44.39
N THR A 723 -38.39 31.39 43.90
CA THR A 723 -37.58 32.40 44.64
C THR A 723 -36.46 31.79 45.50
N ASP A 724 -35.18 32.10 45.30
CA ASP A 724 -34.54 33.39 45.63
C ASP A 724 -33.20 33.65 44.84
N SER A 725 -32.58 34.81 45.12
CA SER A 725 -31.30 35.44 44.71
C SER A 725 -30.00 34.58 44.88
N SER A 726 -28.79 34.97 44.43
CA SER A 726 -28.24 36.30 44.05
C SER A 726 -27.10 36.26 43.00
N ASP A 727 -27.01 37.29 42.14
CA ASP A 727 -25.93 38.31 41.98
C ASP A 727 -24.54 38.00 42.61
N ASP A 728 -23.36 38.45 42.12
CA ASP A 728 -22.91 39.10 40.86
C ASP A 728 -21.34 39.17 40.83
N ASP A 729 -20.77 39.94 39.87
CA ASP A 729 -19.42 40.54 39.80
C ASP A 729 -18.20 39.75 39.24
N ASP A 730 -17.89 40.07 37.98
CA ASP A 730 -16.67 40.79 37.51
C ASP A 730 -15.26 40.49 38.07
N SER A 731 -14.30 40.34 37.14
CA SER A 731 -13.09 41.17 37.09
C SER A 731 -12.31 41.01 35.76
N GLU A 732 -11.80 42.14 35.25
CA GLU A 732 -10.91 42.26 34.09
C GLU A 732 -9.41 42.08 34.43
N SER A 733 -8.56 42.03 33.38
CA SER A 733 -7.31 42.82 33.23
C SER A 733 -5.93 42.12 33.18
N SER A 734 -5.10 42.67 32.29
CA SER A 734 -3.61 42.67 32.19
C SER A 734 -2.92 41.35 31.81
N GLU A 735 -2.01 41.24 30.83
CA GLU A 735 -0.89 42.08 30.30
C GLU A 735 0.46 41.96 31.04
N GLU A 736 1.53 41.95 30.23
CA GLU A 736 3.00 41.91 30.54
C GLU A 736 3.56 40.57 31.10
N GLU A 737 4.72 40.05 30.70
CA GLU A 737 5.84 40.53 29.83
C GLU A 737 6.09 39.65 28.58
#